data_AF-A0A5S9YB80-F1
#
_entry.id   AF-A0A5S9YB80-F1
#
_cell.length_a   1.000
_cell.length_b   1.000
_cell.length_c   1.000
_cell.angle_alpha   90.00
_cell.angle_beta   90.00
_cell.angle_gamma   90.00
#
_symmetry.space_group_name_H-M   'P 1'
#
loop_
_entity.id
_entity.type
_entity.pdbx_description
1 polymer ?
#
loop_
_entity_poly.entity_id
_entity_poly.type
_entity_poly.pdbx_seq_one_letter_code
_entity_poly.pdbx_strand_id
1 'polypeptide(L)'
;MDKNEETKQPDNIIYDKNDSSVASFISYLMAGFGCRGIKLFLGIYLVILSRDYASSVLCLENLELCCDDKKSYEVVPVFYGVSRSDVRQQSGPFSDAFTKLERSNPADHVTKWRRMFAKIAELKGHEYDEELSEESEFVEEIVEDVYELLNPTEEIRIHSRQLDIQNLLCKQQWGLRTLGILGKPGIGKTTLARAVFRRMVGGYDASHFVKDFHTRYSEMTLEPLPAHFLCMTQVEEFDLNNSGSEQCHRQKRVLIVLDDVRNEQDAMSFLGEIDQFGPGSLIIITSRDRQVLEKCHLNEIYELNGLNGEDARKLFTRCAFGKDVIVKNLPMIVIKGFEGNPSALRSYANKFKGKTTEDSMRILFKDAVFNTKKNTSMCIYSNIAIHEHPKSIFLNKTVLHAIQNIIFDLEEHPDLDLPNHVAESISDLRSPCVHHPSVQVQSLPKHFHRRQLVLLHGLACQFYKLWEGYKRFSRLRKINLGHCEKLVQVVELSNACYLEEINLQDCKNLDTFPDTDQLENLQFLDLSNCSGIKYFQENASKLEKLWDGAQSTGFLIPERNPRSTNLERLDLSVCSSLMLLPPSIGHLQQLKDLNMEGCSYLELRSFPEISRNISYLYLDKTAIEEVPQWIEDISGLSDLSMSGCNKLKKISPNIAKLKLLVEIDISDCRALTEDSWQNHPEEISTSLMRVDMSGNSFERLPDTWTSIQPKDLILGNCKNLVSLPELPATLSLLTANNCVSLESLYGFFNFLRMALQFMNASN
;
A
#
# COMPACT_ATOMS: atom_id res chain seq x y z
N MET A 1 32.45 46.15 -30.17
CA MET A 1 32.67 45.95 -28.72
C MET A 1 31.40 45.34 -28.19
N ASP A 2 31.40 44.01 -28.21
CA ASP A 2 30.22 43.17 -28.14
C ASP A 2 29.56 43.20 -26.77
N LYS A 3 28.24 43.40 -26.81
CA LYS A 3 27.30 42.91 -25.80
C LYS A 3 26.85 41.54 -26.28
N ASN A 4 27.12 40.49 -25.50
CA ASN A 4 26.35 39.24 -25.37
C ASN A 4 27.26 38.12 -24.83
N GLU A 5 27.45 38.09 -23.52
CA GLU A 5 27.75 36.85 -22.79
C GLU A 5 26.69 36.71 -21.70
N GLU A 6 25.45 36.41 -22.10
CA GLU A 6 24.55 35.66 -21.24
C GLU A 6 25.08 34.23 -21.18
N THR A 7 25.71 33.86 -20.07
CA THR A 7 26.05 32.48 -19.76
C THR A 7 24.76 31.65 -19.74
N LYS A 8 24.45 30.97 -20.85
CA LYS A 8 23.38 29.97 -20.92
C LYS A 8 23.65 28.89 -19.87
N GLN A 9 22.87 28.88 -18.80
CA GLN A 9 22.77 27.70 -17.94
C GLN A 9 22.15 26.56 -18.77
N PRO A 10 22.73 25.36 -18.76
CA PRO A 10 22.12 24.20 -19.43
C PRO A 10 20.78 23.84 -18.76
N ASP A 11 19.84 23.35 -19.56
CA ASP A 11 18.60 22.75 -19.05
C ASP A 11 18.95 21.61 -18.07
N ASN A 12 18.25 21.51 -16.94
CA ASN A 12 18.50 20.46 -15.94
C ASN A 12 18.12 19.05 -16.43
N ILE A 13 17.42 18.95 -17.57
CA ILE A 13 17.18 17.70 -18.29
C ILE A 13 17.92 17.77 -19.62
N ILE A 14 18.84 16.83 -19.83
CA ILE A 14 19.72 16.78 -20.99
C ILE A 14 19.33 15.58 -21.84
N TYR A 15 18.92 15.84 -23.08
CA TYR A 15 18.52 14.85 -24.07
C TYR A 15 18.79 15.42 -25.47
N ASP A 16 18.73 14.58 -26.51
CA ASP A 16 18.76 15.08 -27.88
C ASP A 16 17.39 15.64 -28.28
N LYS A 17 17.29 16.96 -28.42
CA LYS A 17 16.05 17.66 -28.81
C LYS A 17 15.60 17.33 -30.24
N ASN A 18 16.48 16.77 -31.07
CA ASN A 18 16.15 16.35 -32.43
C ASN A 18 15.70 14.88 -32.50
N ASP A 19 15.83 14.13 -31.40
CA ASP A 19 15.37 12.75 -31.32
C ASP A 19 13.87 12.72 -31.01
N SER A 20 13.07 12.47 -32.04
CA SER A 20 11.61 12.38 -31.90
C SER A 20 11.17 11.18 -31.06
N SER A 21 12.01 10.15 -30.89
CA SER A 21 11.66 8.94 -30.14
C SER A 21 11.54 9.18 -28.64
N VAL A 22 12.21 10.21 -28.11
CA VAL A 22 12.15 10.58 -26.69
C VAL A 22 11.15 11.70 -26.40
N ALA A 23 10.56 12.34 -27.41
CA ALA A 23 9.74 13.53 -27.22
C ALA A 23 8.48 13.29 -26.37
N SER A 24 7.79 12.16 -26.59
CA SER A 24 6.64 11.73 -25.78
C SER A 24 7.07 11.41 -24.34
N PHE A 25 8.15 10.63 -24.19
CA PHE A 25 8.73 10.27 -22.91
C PHE A 25 9.09 11.51 -22.06
N ILE A 26 9.78 12.49 -22.65
CA ILE A 26 10.12 13.75 -22.00
C ILE A 26 8.86 14.51 -21.56
N SER A 27 7.82 14.50 -22.39
CA SER A 27 6.56 15.18 -22.07
C SER A 27 5.87 14.52 -20.86
N TYR A 28 5.82 13.19 -20.80
CA TYR A 28 5.31 12.45 -19.65
C TYR A 28 6.14 12.68 -18.39
N LEU A 29 7.47 12.69 -18.52
CA LEU A 29 8.39 12.93 -17.42
C LEU A 29 8.24 14.35 -16.85
N MET A 30 8.09 15.35 -17.72
CA MET A 30 7.82 16.74 -17.33
C MET A 30 6.45 16.90 -16.68
N ALA A 31 5.42 16.21 -17.19
CA ALA A 31 4.11 16.16 -16.57
C ALA A 31 4.18 15.51 -15.18
N GLY A 32 4.90 14.40 -15.04
CA GLY A 32 5.15 13.71 -13.76
C GLY A 32 5.84 14.62 -12.74
N PHE A 33 6.92 15.33 -13.15
CA PHE A 33 7.56 16.33 -12.31
C PHE A 33 6.60 17.47 -11.92
N GLY A 34 5.80 17.97 -12.86
CA GLY A 34 4.79 19.00 -12.63
C GLY A 34 3.73 18.57 -11.61
N CYS A 35 3.16 17.37 -11.79
CA CYS A 35 2.19 16.77 -10.88
C CYS A 35 2.73 16.61 -9.45
N ARG A 36 4.04 16.35 -9.30
CA ARG A 36 4.73 16.21 -8.01
C ARG A 36 5.32 17.51 -7.46
N GLY A 37 5.10 18.65 -8.14
CA GLY A 37 5.62 19.96 -7.72
C GLY A 37 7.15 20.05 -7.75
N ILE A 38 7.80 19.15 -8.48
CA ILE A 38 9.24 19.09 -8.63
C ILE A 38 9.64 20.19 -9.60
N LYS A 39 10.34 21.19 -9.07
CA LYS A 39 11.09 22.14 -9.88
C LYS A 39 12.55 21.73 -9.81
N LEU A 40 13.07 21.24 -10.92
CA LEU A 40 14.51 20.97 -11.05
C LEU A 40 15.23 22.32 -10.91
N PHE A 41 15.81 22.57 -9.73
CA PHE A 41 16.65 23.73 -9.46
C PHE A 41 18.13 23.32 -9.50
N LEU A 42 19.02 24.31 -9.52
CA LEU A 42 20.48 24.16 -9.43
C LEU A 42 20.88 23.10 -8.38
N GLY A 43 21.30 21.91 -8.85
CA GLY A 43 21.67 20.80 -7.95
C GLY A 43 21.63 19.40 -8.55
N ILE A 44 20.73 19.12 -9.51
CA ILE A 44 20.58 17.80 -10.15
C ILE A 44 20.49 17.94 -11.67
N TYR A 45 21.21 17.09 -12.40
CA TYR A 45 21.07 16.89 -13.84
C TYR A 45 20.50 15.51 -14.15
N LEU A 46 19.42 15.48 -14.93
CA LEU A 46 18.83 14.27 -15.47
C LEU A 46 19.31 14.10 -16.91
N VAL A 47 20.09 13.05 -17.19
CA VAL A 47 20.68 12.81 -18.51
C VAL A 47 19.99 11.63 -19.16
N ILE A 48 19.26 11.87 -20.24
CA ILE A 48 18.49 10.87 -20.96
C ILE A 48 19.28 10.45 -22.19
N LEU A 49 19.88 9.26 -22.10
CA LEU A 49 20.68 8.65 -23.14
C LEU A 49 19.76 7.82 -24.03
N SER A 50 19.57 8.29 -25.26
CA SER A 50 18.83 7.61 -26.32
C SER A 50 19.77 7.10 -27.41
N ARG A 51 19.22 6.38 -28.40
CA ARG A 51 20.00 5.78 -29.50
C ARG A 51 20.80 6.81 -30.29
N ASP A 52 20.22 7.98 -30.54
CA ASP A 52 20.83 9.04 -31.35
C ASP A 52 21.61 10.07 -30.54
N TYR A 53 21.66 9.96 -29.21
CA TYR A 53 22.26 10.95 -28.32
C TYR A 53 23.69 11.36 -28.70
N ALA A 54 24.53 10.40 -29.12
CA ALA A 54 25.93 10.67 -29.51
C ALA A 54 26.09 11.35 -30.88
N SER A 55 25.01 11.48 -31.66
CA SER A 55 25.02 12.17 -32.95
C SER A 55 24.97 13.71 -32.79
N SER A 56 24.55 14.19 -31.62
CA SER A 56 24.44 15.62 -31.30
C SER A 56 25.65 16.11 -30.50
N VAL A 57 26.50 16.94 -31.14
CA VAL A 57 27.66 17.56 -30.48
C VAL A 57 27.24 18.40 -29.28
N LEU A 58 26.08 19.07 -29.36
CA LEU A 58 25.54 19.87 -28.26
C LEU A 58 25.20 19.02 -27.02
N CYS A 59 24.71 17.79 -27.21
CA CYS A 59 24.44 16.86 -26.11
C CYS A 59 25.74 16.37 -25.45
N LEU A 60 26.81 16.20 -26.24
CA LEU A 60 28.14 15.83 -25.74
C LEU A 60 28.79 16.97 -24.95
N GLU A 61 28.65 18.22 -25.42
CA GLU A 61 29.10 19.41 -24.70
C GLU A 61 28.33 19.64 -23.40
N ASN A 62 27.00 19.44 -23.39
CA ASN A 62 26.19 19.52 -22.17
C ASN A 62 26.56 18.42 -21.17
N LEU A 63 26.82 17.19 -21.64
CA LEU A 63 27.32 16.11 -20.81
C LEU A 63 28.67 16.46 -20.17
N GLU A 64 29.55 17.12 -20.93
CA GLU A 64 30.85 17.61 -20.45
C GLU A 64 30.69 18.61 -19.30
N LEU A 65 29.73 19.53 -19.40
CA LEU A 65 29.44 20.52 -18.36
C LEU A 65 28.94 19.89 -17.06
N CYS A 66 28.24 18.76 -17.15
CA CYS A 66 27.59 18.09 -16.00
C CYS A 66 28.49 17.06 -15.33
N CYS A 67 29.43 16.45 -16.07
CA CYS A 67 30.38 15.48 -15.55
C CYS A 67 31.70 16.09 -15.03
N ASP A 68 31.79 17.43 -14.93
CA ASP A 68 32.95 18.15 -14.40
C ASP A 68 33.12 17.94 -12.89
N ASP A 69 34.20 17.26 -12.50
CA ASP A 69 34.56 16.90 -11.12
C ASP A 69 34.73 18.10 -10.17
N LYS A 70 34.81 19.33 -10.71
CA LYS A 70 34.94 20.57 -9.92
C LYS A 70 33.60 21.11 -9.41
N LYS A 71 32.46 20.55 -9.83
CA LYS A 71 31.12 21.03 -9.49
C LYS A 71 30.35 19.97 -8.69
N SER A 72 29.61 20.42 -7.67
CA SER A 72 28.86 19.57 -6.72
C SER A 72 27.42 19.31 -7.21
N TYR A 73 27.23 18.78 -8.42
CA TYR A 73 25.91 18.41 -8.93
C TYR A 73 25.71 16.89 -8.88
N GLU A 74 24.50 16.45 -8.54
CA GLU A 74 24.09 15.05 -8.66
C GLU A 74 23.68 14.78 -10.11
N VAL A 75 24.12 13.67 -10.70
CA VAL A 75 23.78 13.28 -12.08
C VAL A 75 23.02 11.97 -12.06
N VAL A 76 21.80 11.97 -12.60
CA VAL A 76 20.94 10.79 -12.72
C VAL A 76 20.87 10.39 -14.20
N PRO A 77 21.51 9.28 -14.62
CA PRO A 77 21.38 8.79 -15.97
C PRO A 77 20.11 7.97 -16.16
N VAL A 78 19.46 8.17 -17.30
CA VAL A 78 18.32 7.40 -17.78
C VAL A 78 18.69 6.80 -19.13
N PHE A 79 18.74 5.48 -19.23
CA PHE A 79 19.07 4.73 -20.44
C PHE A 79 17.76 4.35 -21.11
N TYR A 80 17.36 5.09 -22.15
CA TYR A 80 16.07 4.92 -22.82
C TYR A 80 16.29 4.36 -24.24
N GLY A 81 15.86 3.11 -24.45
CA GLY A 81 16.06 2.41 -25.73
C GLY A 81 17.53 2.04 -26.03
N VAL A 82 18.41 2.11 -25.03
CA VAL A 82 19.84 1.76 -25.08
C VAL A 82 20.26 1.05 -23.80
N SER A 83 21.23 0.13 -23.88
CA SER A 83 21.74 -0.57 -22.70
C SER A 83 22.90 0.17 -22.03
N ARG A 84 23.09 -0.01 -20.72
CA ARG A 84 24.28 0.48 -20.00
C ARG A 84 25.58 -0.02 -20.60
N SER A 85 25.58 -1.26 -21.08
CA SER A 85 26.75 -1.89 -21.71
C SER A 85 27.13 -1.17 -23.00
N ASP A 86 26.15 -0.82 -23.82
CA ASP A 86 26.37 -0.08 -25.07
C ASP A 86 26.89 1.32 -24.82
N VAL A 87 26.35 2.03 -23.82
CA VAL A 87 26.88 3.34 -23.42
C VAL A 87 28.32 3.21 -22.93
N ARG A 88 28.62 2.22 -22.08
CA ARG A 88 29.96 2.04 -21.48
C ARG A 88 31.03 1.73 -22.52
N GLN A 89 30.71 0.89 -23.50
CA GLN A 89 31.64 0.45 -24.55
C GLN A 89 31.57 1.33 -25.81
N GLN A 90 30.59 2.24 -25.88
CA GLN A 90 30.22 2.97 -27.09
C GLN A 90 29.99 2.02 -28.27
N SER A 91 29.33 0.90 -27.99
CA SER A 91 28.96 -0.16 -28.95
C SER A 91 27.51 -0.01 -29.41
N GLY A 92 27.07 -0.89 -30.31
CA GLY A 92 25.69 -0.89 -30.82
C GLY A 92 25.30 0.45 -31.44
N PRO A 93 24.25 1.13 -30.95
CA PRO A 93 23.72 2.37 -31.55
C PRO A 93 24.73 3.52 -31.57
N PHE A 94 25.75 3.51 -30.70
CA PHE A 94 26.74 4.58 -30.60
C PHE A 94 27.96 4.40 -31.52
N SER A 95 28.16 3.22 -32.10
CA SER A 95 29.38 2.88 -32.84
C SER A 95 29.61 3.76 -34.06
N ASP A 96 28.57 3.94 -34.88
CA ASP A 96 28.61 4.77 -36.09
C ASP A 96 28.74 6.25 -35.76
N ALA A 97 28.08 6.71 -34.69
CA ALA A 97 28.14 8.09 -34.24
C ALA A 97 29.58 8.47 -33.82
N PHE A 98 30.22 7.66 -32.96
CA PHE A 98 31.60 7.93 -32.55
C PHE A 98 32.59 7.82 -33.70
N THR A 99 32.37 6.91 -34.66
CA THR A 99 33.21 6.82 -35.87
C THR A 99 33.10 8.10 -36.72
N LYS A 100 31.91 8.72 -36.82
CA LYS A 100 31.73 10.02 -37.50
C LYS A 100 32.38 11.17 -36.73
N LEU A 101 32.30 11.16 -35.40
CA LEU A 101 32.92 12.18 -34.55
C LEU A 101 34.45 12.17 -34.67
N GLU A 102 35.08 11.00 -34.72
CA GLU A 102 36.53 10.85 -34.91
C GLU A 102 37.04 11.45 -36.24
N ARG A 103 36.20 11.44 -37.28
CA ARG A 103 36.53 12.05 -38.58
C ARG A 103 36.36 13.57 -38.58
N SER A 104 35.51 14.09 -37.70
CA SER A 104 35.01 15.47 -37.79
C SER A 104 35.52 16.38 -36.67
N ASN A 105 36.12 15.82 -35.61
CA ASN A 105 36.54 16.54 -34.42
C ASN A 105 37.97 16.16 -33.99
N PRO A 106 38.67 17.02 -33.22
CA PRO A 106 39.99 16.69 -32.68
C PRO A 106 39.96 15.45 -31.78
N ALA A 107 40.99 14.61 -31.88
CA ALA A 107 41.09 13.35 -31.14
C ALA A 107 40.96 13.52 -29.61
N ASP A 108 41.45 14.64 -29.07
CA ASP A 108 41.38 14.94 -27.63
C ASP A 108 39.93 15.12 -27.15
N HIS A 109 39.08 15.76 -27.94
CA HIS A 109 37.66 15.95 -27.61
C HIS A 109 36.90 14.62 -27.63
N VAL A 110 37.12 13.81 -28.66
CA VAL A 110 36.43 12.51 -28.79
C VAL A 110 36.86 11.54 -27.69
N THR A 111 38.15 11.53 -27.34
CA THR A 111 38.67 10.74 -26.21
C THR A 111 38.04 11.16 -24.89
N LYS A 112 37.84 12.47 -24.69
CA LYS A 112 37.15 13.01 -23.52
C LYS A 112 35.69 12.54 -23.46
N TRP A 113 34.96 12.60 -24.57
CA TRP A 113 33.57 12.16 -24.64
C TRP A 113 33.42 10.65 -24.39
N ARG A 114 34.30 9.82 -24.95
CA ARG A 114 34.34 8.36 -24.66
C ARG A 114 34.49 8.09 -23.16
N ARG A 115 35.40 8.80 -22.49
CA ARG A 115 35.60 8.66 -21.04
C ARG A 115 34.36 9.07 -20.23
N MET A 116 33.64 10.10 -20.66
CA MET A 116 32.40 10.55 -20.00
C MET A 116 31.28 9.51 -20.16
N PHE A 117 31.14 8.91 -21.34
CA PHE A 117 30.19 7.81 -21.56
C PHE A 117 30.48 6.60 -20.67
N ALA A 118 31.77 6.24 -20.53
CA ALA A 118 32.17 5.18 -19.60
C ALA A 118 31.84 5.55 -18.13
N LYS A 119 32.06 6.80 -17.73
CA LYS A 119 31.79 7.29 -16.37
C LYS A 119 30.28 7.33 -16.06
N ILE A 120 29.46 7.87 -16.97
CA ILE A 120 28.02 7.98 -16.75
C ILE A 120 27.33 6.61 -16.70
N ALA A 121 27.82 5.63 -17.46
CA ALA A 121 27.33 4.26 -17.41
C ALA A 121 27.59 3.55 -16.06
N GLU A 122 28.55 4.05 -15.26
CA GLU A 122 28.86 3.54 -13.92
C GLU A 122 28.06 4.23 -12.80
N LEU A 123 27.35 5.34 -13.10
CA LEU A 123 26.51 6.02 -12.13
C LEU A 123 25.21 5.25 -11.87
N LYS A 124 24.65 5.43 -10.67
CA LYS A 124 23.33 4.89 -10.33
C LYS A 124 22.25 5.67 -11.12
N GLY A 125 21.42 4.95 -11.86
CA GLY A 125 20.31 5.51 -12.63
C GLY A 125 19.35 4.43 -13.12
N HIS A 126 18.52 4.75 -14.12
CA HIS A 126 17.38 3.93 -14.57
C HIS A 126 17.59 3.44 -16.00
N GLU A 127 17.26 2.18 -16.28
CA GLU A 127 17.40 1.58 -17.61
C GLU A 127 16.03 1.03 -18.03
N TYR A 128 15.54 1.51 -19.18
CA TYR A 128 14.22 1.16 -19.68
C TYR A 128 14.27 -0.19 -20.41
N ASP A 129 13.39 -1.10 -19.99
CA ASP A 129 13.20 -2.40 -20.62
C ASP A 129 11.77 -2.50 -21.17
N GLU A 130 11.65 -2.42 -22.49
CA GLU A 130 10.37 -2.47 -23.23
C GLU A 130 9.62 -3.81 -23.03
N GLU A 131 10.31 -4.90 -22.68
CA GLU A 131 9.70 -6.22 -22.49
C GLU A 131 9.17 -6.43 -21.06
N LEU A 132 9.75 -5.71 -20.08
CA LEU A 132 9.49 -5.93 -18.65
C LEU A 132 8.74 -4.79 -17.95
N SER A 133 8.66 -3.60 -18.56
CA SER A 133 8.11 -2.41 -17.89
C SER A 133 7.29 -1.52 -18.82
N GLU A 134 6.12 -1.08 -18.34
CA GLU A 134 5.34 -0.05 -19.03
C GLU A 134 6.02 1.31 -18.89
N GLU A 135 5.99 2.12 -19.96
CA GLU A 135 6.64 3.44 -19.98
C GLU A 135 6.13 4.37 -18.87
N SER A 136 4.86 4.27 -18.49
CA SER A 136 4.27 5.03 -17.37
C SER A 136 4.83 4.62 -16.01
N GLU A 137 5.02 3.32 -15.75
CA GLU A 137 5.63 2.85 -14.49
C GLU A 137 7.09 3.31 -14.39
N PHE A 138 7.81 3.25 -15.52
CA PHE A 138 9.19 3.72 -15.61
C PHE A 138 9.32 5.23 -15.35
N VAL A 139 8.40 6.04 -15.88
CA VAL A 139 8.33 7.48 -15.58
C VAL A 139 8.07 7.69 -14.08
N GLU A 140 7.12 6.98 -13.48
CA GLU A 140 6.81 7.12 -12.06
C GLU A 140 8.00 6.76 -11.16
N GLU A 141 8.78 5.72 -11.52
CA GLU A 141 10.03 5.33 -10.83
C GLU A 141 11.07 6.47 -10.87
N ILE A 142 11.36 7.02 -12.05
CA ILE A 142 12.33 8.12 -12.20
C ILE A 142 11.89 9.34 -11.40
N VAL A 143 10.62 9.71 -11.50
CA VAL A 143 10.08 10.86 -10.78
C VAL A 143 10.17 10.63 -9.26
N GLU A 144 10.08 9.39 -8.78
CA GLU A 144 10.19 9.05 -7.35
C GLU A 144 11.63 9.18 -6.87
N ASP A 145 12.58 8.59 -7.59
CA ASP A 145 14.00 8.68 -7.27
C ASP A 145 14.50 10.13 -7.29
N VAL A 146 14.11 10.93 -8.29
CA VAL A 146 14.46 12.36 -8.36
C VAL A 146 13.82 13.14 -7.21
N TYR A 147 12.56 12.83 -6.85
CA TYR A 147 11.91 13.45 -5.68
C TYR A 147 12.65 13.12 -4.38
N GLU A 148 13.07 11.87 -4.20
CA GLU A 148 13.85 11.44 -3.03
C GLU A 148 15.23 12.11 -2.97
N LEU A 149 15.88 12.32 -4.12
CA LEU A 149 17.16 13.02 -4.22
C LEU A 149 17.04 14.50 -3.85
N LEU A 150 15.98 15.18 -4.30
CA LEU A 150 15.70 16.59 -4.00
C LEU A 150 15.20 16.82 -2.58
N ASN A 151 14.56 15.82 -1.98
CA ASN A 151 14.10 15.84 -0.59
C ASN A 151 14.89 14.81 0.24
N PRO A 152 16.23 14.98 0.34
CA PRO A 152 17.15 14.00 0.89
C PRO A 152 16.89 13.64 2.36
N THR A 153 16.07 14.45 3.04
CA THR A 153 15.80 14.39 4.45
C THR A 153 14.29 14.35 4.65
N GLU A 154 13.76 13.16 4.99
CA GLU A 154 12.80 12.92 6.09
C GLU A 154 11.52 12.09 5.81
N GLU A 155 11.14 11.72 4.59
CA GLU A 155 9.70 11.47 4.35
C GLU A 155 9.36 10.16 3.58
N ILE A 156 9.73 9.00 4.11
CA ILE A 156 9.30 7.69 3.55
C ILE A 156 7.76 7.62 3.48
N ARG A 157 7.23 7.32 2.28
CA ARG A 157 5.80 7.17 1.95
C ARG A 157 4.91 8.37 2.18
N ILE A 158 5.46 9.56 2.39
CA ILE A 158 4.61 10.76 2.51
C ILE A 158 3.89 11.07 1.20
N HIS A 159 4.48 10.75 0.04
CA HIS A 159 3.80 10.89 -1.25
C HIS A 159 2.53 10.03 -1.35
N SER A 160 2.63 8.73 -1.06
CA SER A 160 1.46 7.83 -1.02
C SER A 160 0.36 8.36 -0.09
N ARG A 161 0.74 8.86 1.10
CA ARG A 161 -0.21 9.44 2.07
C ARG A 161 -0.79 10.79 1.61
N GLN A 162 -0.04 11.57 0.83
CA GLN A 162 -0.58 12.78 0.20
C GLN A 162 -1.62 12.43 -0.86
N LEU A 163 -1.41 11.36 -1.63
CA LEU A 163 -2.34 10.89 -2.64
C LEU A 163 -3.65 10.42 -1.97
N ASP A 164 -3.57 9.69 -0.86
CA ASP A 164 -4.73 9.33 -0.05
C ASP A 164 -5.53 10.57 0.39
N ILE A 165 -4.83 11.59 0.90
CA ILE A 165 -5.45 12.85 1.32
C ILE A 165 -6.08 13.58 0.14
N GLN A 166 -5.44 13.61 -1.03
CA GLN A 166 -6.01 14.21 -2.24
C GLN A 166 -7.29 13.49 -2.66
N ASN A 167 -7.29 12.16 -2.65
CA ASN A 167 -8.47 11.36 -2.95
C ASN A 167 -9.61 11.63 -1.96
N LEU A 168 -9.32 11.77 -0.67
CA LEU A 168 -10.33 12.16 0.33
C LEU A 168 -10.90 13.55 0.09
N LEU A 169 -10.05 14.52 -0.26
CA LEU A 169 -10.48 15.88 -0.55
C LEU A 169 -11.32 15.97 -1.84
N CYS A 170 -11.07 15.09 -2.81
CA CYS A 170 -11.87 14.98 -4.04
C CYS A 170 -13.29 14.46 -3.78
N LYS A 171 -13.49 13.64 -2.74
CA LYS A 171 -14.82 13.15 -2.34
C LYS A 171 -15.69 14.21 -1.66
N GLN A 172 -15.09 15.31 -1.18
CA GLN A 172 -15.84 16.37 -0.49
C GLN A 172 -16.60 17.27 -1.47
N GLN A 173 -17.81 17.66 -1.08
CA GLN A 173 -18.65 18.57 -1.87
C GLN A 173 -17.95 19.92 -2.13
N TRP A 174 -18.35 20.59 -3.22
CA TRP A 174 -17.86 21.92 -3.53
C TRP A 174 -18.38 22.95 -2.50
N GLY A 175 -17.45 23.56 -1.76
CA GLY A 175 -17.75 24.40 -0.59
C GLY A 175 -16.49 24.57 0.27
N LEU A 176 -16.64 24.81 1.57
CA LEU A 176 -15.52 24.71 2.49
C LEU A 176 -15.17 23.24 2.74
N ARG A 177 -13.93 22.87 2.45
CA ARG A 177 -13.39 21.54 2.71
C ARG A 177 -12.66 21.54 4.04
N THR A 178 -12.91 20.55 4.88
CA THR A 178 -12.22 20.39 6.15
C THR A 178 -11.70 18.97 6.31
N LEU A 179 -10.48 18.83 6.83
CA LEU A 179 -9.81 17.54 6.99
C LEU A 179 -9.14 17.44 8.36
N GLY A 180 -9.50 16.42 9.14
CA GLY A 180 -8.81 16.05 10.36
C GLY A 180 -7.72 15.02 10.09
N ILE A 181 -6.48 15.24 10.56
CA ILE A 181 -5.43 14.21 10.56
C ILE A 181 -5.28 13.69 12.00
N LEU A 182 -5.71 12.46 12.24
CA LEU A 182 -5.66 11.77 13.52
C LEU A 182 -4.45 10.84 13.60
N GLY A 183 -3.89 10.64 14.80
CA GLY A 183 -2.84 9.63 14.99
C GLY A 183 -2.05 9.77 16.28
N LYS A 184 -1.29 8.72 16.63
CA LYS A 184 -0.49 8.66 17.86
C LYS A 184 0.62 9.75 17.90
N PRO A 185 1.15 10.11 19.09
CA PRO A 185 2.30 11.01 19.21
C PRO A 185 3.53 10.49 18.42
N GLY A 186 4.23 11.38 17.71
CA GLY A 186 5.45 11.02 16.96
C GLY A 186 5.23 10.24 15.66
N ILE A 187 3.98 9.95 15.28
CA ILE A 187 3.64 9.15 14.09
C ILE A 187 3.87 9.87 12.74
N GLY A 188 4.03 11.21 12.79
CA GLY A 188 4.31 12.03 11.60
C GLY A 188 3.17 12.93 11.11
N LYS A 189 2.12 13.19 11.92
CA LYS A 189 0.99 14.07 11.53
C LYS A 189 1.44 15.46 11.05
N THR A 190 2.24 16.14 11.87
CA THR A 190 2.79 17.47 11.55
C THR A 190 3.64 17.45 10.28
N THR A 191 4.41 16.38 10.08
CA THR A 191 5.22 16.19 8.87
C THR A 191 4.33 16.04 7.64
N LEU A 192 3.32 15.17 7.70
CA LEU A 192 2.36 14.96 6.62
C LEU A 192 1.57 16.24 6.30
N ALA A 193 1.02 16.92 7.30
CA ALA A 193 0.26 18.15 7.13
C ALA A 193 1.11 19.26 6.48
N ARG A 194 2.38 19.37 6.88
CA ARG A 194 3.32 20.33 6.26
C ARG A 194 3.64 19.97 4.83
N ALA A 195 3.80 18.69 4.51
CA ALA A 195 4.06 18.22 3.17
C ALA A 195 2.85 18.50 2.24
N VAL A 196 1.63 18.21 2.70
CA VAL A 196 0.39 18.56 2.00
C VAL A 196 0.28 20.07 1.79
N PHE A 197 0.52 20.86 2.84
CA PHE A 197 0.48 22.32 2.76
C PHE A 197 1.42 22.87 1.69
N ARG A 198 2.70 22.47 1.70
CA ARG A 198 3.70 22.90 0.72
C ARG A 198 3.29 22.59 -0.72
N ARG A 199 2.66 21.44 -0.94
CA ARG A 199 2.19 21.03 -2.27
C ARG A 199 1.00 21.86 -2.75
N MET A 200 0.08 22.17 -1.85
CA MET A 200 -1.19 22.81 -2.20
C MET A 200 -1.16 24.33 -2.17
N VAL A 201 -0.19 24.94 -1.47
CA VAL A 201 -0.12 26.39 -1.21
C VAL A 201 -0.29 27.26 -2.46
N GLY A 202 0.24 26.83 -3.61
CA GLY A 202 0.18 27.59 -4.86
C GLY A 202 -1.21 27.66 -5.52
N GLY A 203 -2.16 26.83 -5.09
CA GLY A 203 -3.52 26.79 -5.64
C GLY A 203 -4.54 27.69 -4.94
N TYR A 204 -4.13 28.39 -3.87
CA TYR A 204 -5.02 29.18 -3.01
C TYR A 204 -4.64 30.66 -3.02
N ASP A 205 -5.63 31.53 -2.84
CA ASP A 205 -5.46 32.99 -2.85
C ASP A 205 -4.76 33.50 -1.57
N ALA A 206 -4.88 32.74 -0.47
CA ALA A 206 -4.13 32.96 0.77
C ALA A 206 -3.91 31.63 1.50
N SER A 207 -2.82 31.52 2.27
CA SER A 207 -2.47 30.29 2.96
C SER A 207 -1.78 30.55 4.30
N HIS A 208 -2.09 29.76 5.32
CA HIS A 208 -1.48 29.90 6.65
C HIS A 208 -1.25 28.55 7.33
N PHE A 209 -0.02 28.32 7.81
CA PHE A 209 0.32 27.13 8.59
C PHE A 209 0.63 27.53 10.04
N VAL A 210 -0.27 27.19 10.96
CA VAL A 210 -0.10 27.44 12.39
C VAL A 210 0.49 26.21 13.05
N LYS A 211 1.81 26.25 13.24
CA LYS A 211 2.53 25.19 13.95
C LYS A 211 2.29 25.29 15.46
N ASP A 212 2.12 24.16 16.13
CA ASP A 212 1.98 24.06 17.60
C ASP A 212 0.83 24.94 18.13
N PHE A 213 -0.34 24.88 17.47
CA PHE A 213 -1.52 25.72 17.69
C PHE A 213 -1.92 25.79 19.15
N HIS A 214 -2.12 24.64 19.81
CA HIS A 214 -2.58 24.63 21.21
C HIS A 214 -1.65 25.39 22.15
N THR A 215 -0.33 25.24 21.97
CA THR A 215 0.68 25.96 22.77
C THR A 215 0.59 27.46 22.50
N ARG A 216 0.61 27.87 21.23
CA ARG A 216 0.60 29.30 20.86
C ARG A 216 -0.69 30.02 21.24
N TYR A 217 -1.83 29.34 21.11
CA TYR A 217 -3.13 29.89 21.46
C TYR A 217 -3.26 30.03 22.98
N SER A 218 -2.87 29.00 23.75
CA SER A 218 -2.92 29.03 25.22
C SER A 218 -1.99 30.09 25.83
N GLU A 219 -0.84 30.32 25.21
CA GLU A 219 0.13 31.35 25.63
C GLU A 219 -0.24 32.77 25.13
N MET A 220 -1.36 32.94 24.40
CA MET A 220 -1.78 34.20 23.77
C MET A 220 -0.71 34.82 22.86
N THR A 221 0.15 33.99 22.26
CA THR A 221 1.22 34.42 21.34
C THR A 221 0.79 34.35 19.87
N LEU A 222 -0.40 33.82 19.60
CA LEU A 222 -0.98 33.72 18.27
C LEU A 222 -1.82 34.96 17.95
N GLU A 223 -1.48 35.66 16.87
CA GLU A 223 -2.30 36.76 16.36
C GLU A 223 -3.59 36.22 15.72
N PRO A 224 -4.72 36.97 15.77
CA PRO A 224 -5.96 36.59 15.11
C PRO A 224 -5.78 36.38 13.60
N LEU A 225 -6.66 35.56 12.99
CA LEU A 225 -6.61 35.33 11.56
C LEU A 225 -6.71 36.67 10.79
N PRO A 226 -5.74 37.02 9.92
CA PRO A 226 -5.72 38.33 9.29
C PRO A 226 -6.95 38.58 8.41
N ALA A 227 -7.53 39.78 8.48
CA ALA A 227 -8.76 40.13 7.75
C ALA A 227 -8.68 39.94 6.22
N HIS A 228 -7.47 39.94 5.63
CA HIS A 228 -7.28 39.71 4.19
C HIS A 228 -7.53 38.25 3.73
N PHE A 229 -7.67 37.30 4.67
CA PHE A 229 -8.12 35.92 4.38
C PHE A 229 -9.62 35.86 4.08
N LEU A 230 -10.39 36.87 4.52
CA LEU A 230 -11.86 36.91 4.43
C LEU A 230 -12.35 37.91 3.37
N CYS A 231 -11.47 38.46 2.53
CA CYS A 231 -11.83 39.48 1.54
C CYS A 231 -12.11 38.90 0.15
N MET A 232 -12.77 39.70 -0.70
CA MET A 232 -13.02 39.37 -2.10
C MET A 232 -11.76 39.52 -2.94
N THR A 233 -11.64 38.71 -4.00
CA THR A 233 -10.60 38.84 -5.03
C THR A 233 -11.24 39.03 -6.41
N GLN A 234 -10.55 39.74 -7.30
CA GLN A 234 -10.95 39.88 -8.70
C GLN A 234 -10.68 38.56 -9.44
N VAL A 235 -11.57 38.20 -10.37
CA VAL A 235 -11.39 37.06 -11.28
C VAL A 235 -11.01 37.61 -12.65
N GLU A 236 -9.93 37.10 -13.24
CA GLU A 236 -9.66 37.31 -14.67
C GLU A 236 -10.59 36.38 -15.47
N GLU A 237 -11.41 36.98 -16.32
CA GLU A 237 -12.32 36.27 -17.21
C GLU A 237 -11.50 35.58 -18.31
N PHE A 238 -11.51 34.24 -18.35
CA PHE A 238 -11.03 33.50 -19.53
C PHE A 238 -12.15 33.55 -20.58
N ASP A 239 -12.04 34.57 -21.41
CA ASP A 239 -13.06 35.03 -22.35
C ASP A 239 -13.16 34.07 -23.56
N LEU A 240 -14.20 33.23 -23.62
CA LEU A 240 -14.58 32.51 -24.84
C LEU A 240 -15.73 33.15 -25.60
N ASN A 241 -16.33 34.25 -25.13
CA ASN A 241 -17.24 35.08 -25.92
C ASN A 241 -17.43 36.45 -25.25
N ASN A 242 -16.72 37.43 -25.78
CA ASN A 242 -16.76 38.81 -25.35
C ASN A 242 -18.16 39.43 -25.58
N SER A 243 -18.92 39.60 -24.51
CA SER A 243 -20.01 40.56 -24.47
C SER A 243 -20.17 41.16 -23.06
N GLY A 244 -19.50 42.28 -22.82
CA GLY A 244 -19.92 43.26 -21.82
C GLY A 244 -19.42 43.00 -20.40
N SER A 245 -18.39 43.74 -20.04
CA SER A 245 -17.76 43.82 -18.73
C SER A 245 -18.73 44.10 -17.57
N GLU A 246 -18.98 43.09 -16.74
CA GLU A 246 -19.23 43.26 -15.31
C GLU A 246 -18.16 42.49 -14.52
N GLN A 247 -17.38 43.21 -13.72
CA GLN A 247 -16.28 42.64 -12.93
C GLN A 247 -16.83 41.63 -11.91
N CYS A 248 -16.63 40.34 -12.18
CA CYS A 248 -17.01 39.28 -11.24
C CYS A 248 -16.01 39.21 -10.07
N HIS A 249 -16.50 39.46 -8.86
CA HIS A 249 -15.76 39.27 -7.62
C HIS A 249 -16.14 37.92 -6.99
N ARG A 250 -15.14 37.16 -6.52
CA ARG A 250 -15.37 35.95 -5.71
C ARG A 250 -14.69 36.05 -4.35
N GLN A 251 -15.21 35.35 -3.35
CA GLN A 251 -14.50 35.16 -2.08
C GLN A 251 -13.18 34.41 -2.34
N LYS A 252 -12.14 34.75 -1.59
CA LYS A 252 -10.84 34.06 -1.68
C LYS A 252 -10.95 32.60 -1.24
N ARG A 253 -10.25 31.73 -1.96
CA ARG A 253 -9.95 30.35 -1.56
C ARG A 253 -8.77 30.38 -0.63
N VAL A 254 -8.93 29.89 0.59
CA VAL A 254 -7.87 29.88 1.59
C VAL A 254 -7.43 28.47 1.96
N LEU A 255 -6.16 28.30 2.27
CA LEU A 255 -5.59 27.05 2.81
C LEU A 255 -5.07 27.29 4.23
N ILE A 256 -5.73 26.76 5.25
CA ILE A 256 -5.33 26.93 6.65
C ILE A 256 -4.99 25.58 7.26
N VAL A 257 -3.87 25.50 7.98
CA VAL A 257 -3.47 24.30 8.72
C VAL A 257 -3.27 24.64 10.19
N LEU A 258 -4.00 23.97 11.08
CA LEU A 258 -3.86 24.06 12.53
C LEU A 258 -3.20 22.79 13.07
N ASP A 259 -1.97 22.89 13.55
CA ASP A 259 -1.18 21.75 14.02
C ASP A 259 -1.25 21.56 15.54
N ASP A 260 -1.43 20.32 16.02
CA ASP A 260 -1.54 19.92 17.43
C ASP A 260 -2.72 20.59 18.17
N VAL A 261 -3.92 20.56 17.57
CA VAL A 261 -5.16 21.03 18.22
C VAL A 261 -5.59 20.05 19.31
N ARG A 262 -5.82 20.56 20.52
CA ARG A 262 -6.24 19.76 21.69
C ARG A 262 -7.60 20.16 22.28
N ASN A 263 -8.17 21.25 21.78
CA ASN A 263 -9.45 21.79 22.22
C ASN A 263 -10.18 22.36 20.99
N GLU A 264 -11.43 21.94 20.79
CA GLU A 264 -12.27 22.38 19.68
C GLU A 264 -12.62 23.87 19.75
N GLN A 265 -12.85 24.38 20.96
CA GLN A 265 -13.32 25.76 21.17
C GLN A 265 -12.23 26.75 20.80
N ASP A 266 -10.97 26.44 21.11
CA ASP A 266 -9.81 27.26 20.76
C ASP A 266 -9.68 27.35 19.22
N ALA A 267 -9.77 26.20 18.54
CA ALA A 267 -9.68 26.14 17.08
C ALA A 267 -10.82 26.91 16.40
N MET A 268 -12.06 26.74 16.87
CA MET A 268 -13.21 27.45 16.31
C MET A 268 -13.20 28.94 16.62
N SER A 269 -12.73 29.34 17.81
CA SER A 269 -12.56 30.76 18.15
C SER A 269 -11.50 31.43 17.28
N PHE A 270 -10.44 30.71 16.90
CA PHE A 270 -9.42 31.21 15.98
C PHE A 270 -9.89 31.31 14.53
N LEU A 271 -10.64 30.31 14.05
CA LEU A 271 -11.16 30.27 12.68
C LEU A 271 -12.34 31.23 12.46
N GLY A 272 -13.08 31.58 13.51
CA GLY A 272 -14.28 32.41 13.42
C GLY A 272 -15.48 31.63 12.86
N GLU A 273 -16.43 32.35 12.27
CA GLU A 273 -17.59 31.71 11.64
C GLU A 273 -17.18 31.06 10.31
N ILE A 274 -17.47 29.77 10.19
CA ILE A 274 -17.08 28.91 9.07
C ILE A 274 -17.67 29.40 7.72
N ASP A 275 -18.82 30.07 7.76
CA ASP A 275 -19.51 30.62 6.58
C ASP A 275 -18.78 31.80 5.91
N GLN A 276 -17.73 32.32 6.55
CA GLN A 276 -16.95 33.46 6.04
C GLN A 276 -15.89 33.05 5.00
N PHE A 277 -15.61 31.75 4.87
CA PHE A 277 -14.63 31.23 3.90
C PHE A 277 -15.24 31.01 2.52
N GLY A 278 -14.50 31.40 1.48
CA GLY A 278 -14.95 31.21 0.10
C GLY A 278 -15.06 29.74 -0.31
N PRO A 279 -15.98 29.38 -1.23
CA PRO A 279 -16.09 28.03 -1.75
C PRO A 279 -14.79 27.57 -2.43
N GLY A 280 -14.36 26.34 -2.13
CA GLY A 280 -13.06 25.79 -2.53
C GLY A 280 -11.93 26.05 -1.53
N SER A 281 -12.19 26.67 -0.38
CA SER A 281 -11.23 26.78 0.73
C SER A 281 -11.00 25.43 1.41
N LEU A 282 -9.83 25.25 2.03
CA LEU A 282 -9.41 24.03 2.72
C LEU A 282 -8.84 24.35 4.12
N ILE A 283 -9.41 23.72 5.14
CA ILE A 283 -8.89 23.75 6.51
C ILE A 283 -8.41 22.35 6.91
N ILE A 284 -7.17 22.23 7.35
CA ILE A 284 -6.59 20.98 7.84
C ILE A 284 -6.31 21.12 9.34
N ILE A 285 -6.79 20.19 10.15
CA ILE A 285 -6.55 20.16 11.59
C ILE A 285 -5.81 18.88 11.95
N THR A 286 -4.66 18.97 12.63
CA THR A 286 -4.00 17.78 13.19
C THR A 286 -4.31 17.63 14.66
N SER A 287 -4.68 16.41 15.09
CA SER A 287 -4.89 16.12 16.51
C SER A 287 -4.47 14.69 16.87
N ARG A 288 -4.30 14.48 18.17
CA ARG A 288 -4.10 13.16 18.78
C ARG A 288 -5.41 12.58 19.31
N ASP A 289 -6.41 13.43 19.48
CA ASP A 289 -7.69 13.09 20.07
C ASP A 289 -8.77 13.10 19.00
N ARG A 290 -9.43 11.95 18.82
CA ARG A 290 -10.53 11.79 17.88
C ARG A 290 -11.72 12.66 18.27
N GLN A 291 -12.00 12.81 19.56
CA GLN A 291 -13.16 13.58 20.04
C GLN A 291 -13.02 15.07 19.69
N VAL A 292 -11.80 15.61 19.73
CA VAL A 292 -11.55 17.01 19.34
C VAL A 292 -11.87 17.21 17.86
N LEU A 293 -11.46 16.29 16.98
CA LEU A 293 -11.73 16.38 15.54
C LEU A 293 -13.22 16.21 15.21
N GLU A 294 -13.92 15.29 15.88
CA GLU A 294 -15.36 15.06 15.69
C GLU A 294 -16.18 16.28 16.12
N LYS A 295 -15.81 16.92 17.23
CA LYS A 295 -16.44 18.17 17.69
C LYS A 295 -16.11 19.39 16.82
N CYS A 296 -15.03 19.34 16.05
CA CYS A 296 -14.72 20.37 15.06
C CYS A 296 -15.62 20.29 13.82
N HIS A 297 -16.59 19.36 13.75
CA HIS A 297 -17.52 19.17 12.62
C HIS A 297 -16.81 19.07 11.26
N LEU A 298 -15.67 18.37 11.23
CA LEU A 298 -14.87 18.20 10.02
C LEU A 298 -15.58 17.26 9.02
N ASN A 299 -15.43 17.53 7.73
CA ASN A 299 -16.02 16.73 6.65
C ASN A 299 -15.43 15.32 6.60
N GLU A 300 -14.13 15.19 6.86
CA GLU A 300 -13.38 13.92 6.80
C GLU A 300 -12.31 13.84 7.89
N ILE A 301 -12.00 12.62 8.33
CA ILE A 301 -10.91 12.34 9.27
C ILE A 301 -10.00 11.25 8.69
N TYR A 302 -8.76 11.62 8.38
CA TYR A 302 -7.70 10.71 7.96
C TYR A 302 -6.92 10.16 9.15
N GLU A 303 -6.98 8.83 9.35
CA GLU A 303 -6.26 8.15 10.43
C GLU A 303 -4.85 7.73 9.99
N LEU A 304 -3.84 8.36 10.58
CA LEU A 304 -2.44 8.16 10.22
C LEU A 304 -1.82 6.98 10.96
N ASN A 305 -1.64 5.88 10.24
CA ASN A 305 -1.04 4.64 10.73
C ASN A 305 0.50 4.67 10.76
N GLY A 306 1.08 3.73 11.52
CA GLY A 306 2.53 3.50 11.58
C GLY A 306 3.11 3.01 10.25
N LEU A 307 4.44 3.12 10.11
CA LEU A 307 5.16 2.55 8.97
C LEU A 307 5.08 1.01 9.00
N ASN A 308 5.00 0.38 7.83
CA ASN A 308 5.08 -1.07 7.76
C ASN A 308 6.51 -1.55 8.13
N GLY A 309 6.70 -2.86 8.29
CA GLY A 309 7.98 -3.41 8.73
C GLY A 309 9.15 -3.03 7.81
N GLU A 310 8.91 -2.95 6.50
CA GLU A 310 9.96 -2.65 5.54
C GLU A 310 10.32 -1.15 5.54
N ASP A 311 9.34 -0.26 5.57
CA ASP A 311 9.54 1.18 5.63
C ASP A 311 10.17 1.60 6.96
N ALA A 312 9.77 0.96 8.05
CA ALA A 312 10.39 1.14 9.36
C ALA A 312 11.87 0.71 9.35
N ARG A 313 12.20 -0.38 8.64
CA ARG A 313 13.58 -0.84 8.42
C ARG A 313 14.37 0.15 7.57
N LYS A 314 13.80 0.62 6.46
CA LYS A 314 14.41 1.66 5.61
C LYS A 314 14.69 2.93 6.42
N LEU A 315 13.71 3.41 7.21
CA LEU A 315 13.86 4.59 8.05
C LEU A 315 14.97 4.41 9.09
N PHE A 316 14.93 3.31 9.83
CA PHE A 316 15.94 3.02 10.85
C PHE A 316 17.34 2.98 10.24
N THR A 317 17.50 2.28 9.12
CA THR A 317 18.79 2.09 8.47
C THR A 317 19.36 3.42 7.97
N ARG A 318 18.52 4.25 7.30
CA ARG A 318 18.89 5.60 6.87
C ARG A 318 19.32 6.48 8.05
N CYS A 319 18.62 6.42 9.19
CA CYS A 319 18.95 7.22 10.38
C CYS A 319 20.19 6.72 11.15
N ALA A 320 20.40 5.41 11.22
CA ALA A 320 21.50 4.81 11.96
C ALA A 320 22.82 4.83 11.17
N PHE A 321 22.77 4.55 9.87
CA PHE A 321 23.95 4.23 9.06
C PHE A 321 24.15 5.14 7.83
N GLY A 322 23.18 5.97 7.47
CA GLY A 322 23.22 6.81 6.27
C GLY A 322 22.52 6.17 5.06
N LYS A 323 22.50 6.89 3.93
CA LYS A 323 21.64 6.58 2.77
C LYS A 323 22.04 5.35 1.96
N ASP A 324 23.33 5.00 1.97
CA ASP A 324 23.90 4.00 1.04
C ASP A 324 24.16 2.63 1.69
N VAL A 325 23.79 2.45 2.97
CA VAL A 325 24.09 1.24 3.72
C VAL A 325 22.89 0.30 3.72
N ILE A 326 22.93 -0.78 2.95
CA ILE A 326 21.91 -1.84 2.97
C ILE A 326 22.29 -2.87 4.04
N VAL A 327 21.66 -2.80 5.22
CA VAL A 327 21.78 -3.85 6.24
C VAL A 327 20.71 -4.92 5.98
N LYS A 328 21.11 -6.04 5.36
CA LYS A 328 20.21 -7.16 5.05
C LYS A 328 19.75 -7.95 6.30
N ASN A 329 20.57 -7.96 7.36
CA ASN A 329 20.38 -8.83 8.54
C ASN A 329 20.00 -8.05 9.82
N LEU A 330 19.05 -7.12 9.72
CA LEU A 330 18.63 -6.30 10.86
C LEU A 330 17.58 -7.03 11.73
N PRO A 331 17.73 -7.12 13.07
CA PRO A 331 16.75 -7.77 13.93
C PRO A 331 15.39 -7.07 13.91
N MET A 332 14.44 -7.59 13.13
CA MET A 332 13.13 -6.96 12.93
C MET A 332 12.28 -6.88 14.20
N ILE A 333 12.57 -7.65 15.24
CA ILE A 333 11.81 -7.60 16.51
C ILE A 333 11.95 -6.25 17.22
N VAL A 334 13.14 -5.64 17.18
CA VAL A 334 13.37 -4.33 17.82
C VAL A 334 12.58 -3.26 17.07
N ILE A 335 12.51 -3.37 15.75
CA ILE A 335 11.78 -2.44 14.87
C ILE A 335 10.27 -2.62 15.01
N LYS A 336 9.78 -3.87 15.03
CA LYS A 336 8.37 -4.21 15.28
C LYS A 336 7.91 -3.72 16.65
N GLY A 337 8.78 -3.73 17.66
CA GLY A 337 8.49 -3.19 18.99
C GLY A 337 8.16 -1.69 19.04
N PHE A 338 8.45 -0.94 17.98
CA PHE A 338 8.08 0.47 17.88
C PHE A 338 6.75 0.71 17.13
N GLU A 339 6.03 -0.35 16.71
CA GLU A 339 4.77 -0.28 15.97
C GLU A 339 4.83 0.66 14.74
N GLY A 340 5.99 0.76 14.09
CA GLY A 340 6.18 1.64 12.95
C GLY A 340 6.21 3.14 13.27
N ASN A 341 6.37 3.55 14.53
CA ASN A 341 6.43 4.96 14.94
C ASN A 341 7.74 5.63 14.48
N PRO A 342 7.70 6.60 13.53
CA PRO A 342 8.90 7.19 12.97
C PRO A 342 9.77 7.93 13.99
N SER A 343 9.18 8.68 14.92
CA SER A 343 9.92 9.43 15.93
C SER A 343 10.67 8.49 16.90
N ALA A 344 10.01 7.42 17.35
CA ALA A 344 10.62 6.44 18.23
C ALA A 344 11.77 5.69 17.52
N LEU A 345 11.53 5.29 16.26
CA LEU A 345 12.54 4.64 15.41
C LEU A 345 13.77 5.54 15.22
N ARG A 346 13.58 6.83 14.89
CA ARG A 346 14.67 7.81 14.75
C ARG A 346 15.46 7.98 16.04
N SER A 347 14.75 8.17 17.15
CA SER A 347 15.40 8.34 18.46
C SER A 347 16.24 7.12 18.83
N TYR A 348 15.78 5.92 18.50
CA TYR A 348 16.52 4.70 18.74
C TYR A 348 17.69 4.53 17.76
N ALA A 349 17.47 4.77 16.46
CA ALA A 349 18.48 4.74 15.41
C ALA A 349 19.65 5.70 15.67
N ASN A 350 19.38 6.88 16.23
CA ASN A 350 20.41 7.87 16.57
C ASN A 350 21.44 7.36 17.58
N LYS A 351 21.12 6.34 18.39
CA LYS A 351 22.10 5.69 19.30
C LYS A 351 23.24 4.97 18.58
N PHE A 352 23.07 4.73 17.28
CA PHE A 352 24.00 4.00 16.41
C PHE A 352 24.79 4.91 15.47
N LYS A 353 24.43 6.21 15.41
CA LYS A 353 25.10 7.18 14.55
C LYS A 353 26.58 7.28 14.93
N GLY A 354 27.48 7.02 13.97
CA GLY A 354 28.92 7.04 14.17
C GLY A 354 29.53 5.75 14.76
N LYS A 355 28.74 4.69 14.95
CA LYS A 355 29.25 3.35 15.33
C LYS A 355 29.45 2.47 14.11
N THR A 356 30.34 1.48 14.20
CA THR A 356 30.48 0.46 13.16
C THR A 356 29.21 -0.38 13.04
N THR A 357 28.98 -0.96 11.86
CA THR A 357 27.81 -1.83 11.62
C THR A 357 27.84 -3.06 12.54
N GLU A 358 29.02 -3.60 12.86
CA GLU A 358 29.18 -4.77 13.72
C GLU A 358 28.83 -4.47 15.19
N ASP A 359 29.33 -3.37 15.75
CA ASP A 359 29.02 -2.96 17.13
C ASP A 359 27.53 -2.62 17.29
N SER A 360 26.96 -2.00 16.25
CA SER A 360 25.54 -1.66 16.22
C SER A 360 24.66 -2.92 16.19
N MET A 361 25.05 -3.93 15.41
CA MET A 361 24.37 -5.24 15.42
C MET A 361 24.45 -5.92 16.79
N ARG A 362 25.62 -5.92 17.45
CA ARG A 362 25.78 -6.50 18.79
C ARG A 362 24.83 -5.88 19.82
N ILE A 363 24.69 -4.55 19.81
CA ILE A 363 23.79 -3.82 20.71
C ILE A 363 22.32 -4.14 20.39
N LEU A 364 21.94 -4.16 19.10
CA LEU A 364 20.58 -4.49 18.67
C LEU A 364 20.17 -5.90 19.09
N PHE A 365 21.06 -6.88 18.95
CA PHE A 365 20.80 -8.26 19.40
C PHE A 365 20.67 -8.33 20.93
N LYS A 366 21.47 -7.57 21.68
CA LYS A 366 21.37 -7.51 23.15
C LYS A 366 20.03 -6.91 23.61
N ASP A 367 19.60 -5.81 22.99
CA ASP A 367 18.33 -5.14 23.30
C ASP A 367 17.11 -6.00 22.92
N ALA A 368 17.17 -6.73 21.81
CA ALA A 368 16.15 -7.70 21.40
C ALA A 368 15.91 -8.77 22.47
N VAL A 369 17.00 -9.31 23.04
CA VAL A 369 16.96 -10.35 24.09
C VAL A 369 16.49 -9.77 25.45
N PHE A 370 16.79 -8.51 25.74
CA PHE A 370 16.40 -7.88 27.01
C PHE A 370 14.91 -7.49 27.04
N ASN A 371 14.35 -7.00 25.93
CA ASN A 371 12.92 -6.66 25.83
C ASN A 371 12.01 -7.90 25.91
N THR A 372 12.49 -9.07 25.48
CA THR A 372 11.77 -10.34 25.67
C THR A 372 11.74 -10.82 27.13
N LYS A 373 12.56 -10.27 28.03
CA LYS A 373 12.52 -10.59 29.47
C LYS A 373 11.41 -9.85 30.23
N LYS A 374 10.86 -8.74 29.68
CA LYS A 374 9.81 -7.93 30.34
C LYS A 374 8.37 -8.34 29.99
N ASN A 375 8.17 -9.03 28.87
CA ASN A 375 6.87 -9.57 28.47
C ASN A 375 6.91 -11.09 28.56
N THR A 376 5.94 -11.69 29.25
CA THR A 376 5.72 -13.15 29.43
C THR A 376 5.29 -13.85 28.13
N SER A 377 5.97 -13.57 27.03
CA SER A 377 5.76 -14.09 25.67
C SER A 377 7.05 -14.74 25.18
N MET A 378 7.04 -16.07 25.00
CA MET A 378 8.20 -16.80 24.47
C MET A 378 8.19 -16.71 22.94
N CYS A 379 9.21 -16.08 22.36
CA CYS A 379 9.49 -16.11 20.92
C CYS A 379 10.58 -17.15 20.66
N ILE A 380 10.29 -18.22 19.93
CA ILE A 380 11.30 -19.19 19.49
C ILE A 380 11.73 -18.80 18.07
N TYR A 381 12.98 -18.39 17.90
CA TYR A 381 13.58 -18.13 16.59
C TYR A 381 14.24 -19.39 16.06
N SER A 382 13.85 -19.83 14.86
CA SER A 382 14.69 -20.70 14.03
C SER A 382 15.07 -19.93 12.75
N ASN A 383 16.35 -19.57 12.62
CA ASN A 383 16.85 -18.89 11.42
C ASN A 383 16.72 -19.79 10.18
N ILE A 384 16.18 -19.23 9.11
CA ILE A 384 16.15 -19.83 7.77
C ILE A 384 17.55 -19.73 7.15
N ALA A 385 18.07 -20.86 6.70
CA ALA A 385 19.13 -20.94 5.71
C ALA A 385 18.49 -20.86 4.32
N ILE A 386 18.95 -19.94 3.48
CA ILE A 386 18.81 -20.06 2.01
C ILE A 386 20.23 -19.92 1.45
N HIS A 387 20.63 -20.94 0.69
CA HIS A 387 21.94 -21.11 0.09
C HIS A 387 22.23 -20.04 -0.98
N GLU A 388 23.47 -19.55 -1.04
CA GLU A 388 24.31 -19.61 -2.26
C GLU A 388 25.79 -19.31 -1.96
N HIS A 389 26.63 -20.25 -2.38
CA HIS A 389 28.10 -20.27 -2.52
C HIS A 389 29.07 -20.38 -1.31
N PRO A 390 30.11 -21.24 -1.42
CA PRO A 390 30.99 -21.62 -0.32
C PRO A 390 32.27 -20.78 -0.34
N LYS A 391 32.42 -19.87 0.62
CA LYS A 391 33.69 -19.49 1.27
C LYS A 391 33.38 -18.44 2.33
N SER A 392 33.71 -18.76 3.58
CA SER A 392 33.55 -17.98 4.82
C SER A 392 32.15 -17.99 5.47
N ILE A 393 31.82 -19.13 6.08
CA ILE A 393 30.78 -19.22 7.12
C ILE A 393 31.48 -19.08 8.47
N PHE A 394 31.40 -17.89 9.08
CA PHE A 394 31.57 -17.71 10.53
C PHE A 394 30.22 -17.24 11.10
N LEU A 395 29.32 -18.20 11.30
CA LEU A 395 28.19 -18.10 12.23
C LEU A 395 28.37 -19.24 13.25
N ASN A 396 28.23 -19.09 14.57
CA ASN A 396 28.13 -17.91 15.44
C ASN A 396 28.39 -18.42 16.87
N LYS A 397 29.59 -18.16 17.43
CA LYS A 397 29.94 -18.48 18.84
C LYS A 397 29.06 -17.73 19.85
N THR A 398 28.37 -16.67 19.40
CA THR A 398 27.62 -15.71 20.22
C THR A 398 26.20 -16.20 20.56
N VAL A 399 25.60 -17.10 19.76
CA VAL A 399 24.29 -17.71 20.10
C VAL A 399 24.44 -18.74 21.23
N LEU A 400 25.52 -19.53 21.22
CA LEU A 400 25.90 -20.42 22.32
C LEU A 400 26.34 -19.64 23.57
N HIS A 401 27.07 -18.54 23.41
CA HIS A 401 27.43 -17.66 24.53
C HIS A 401 26.20 -16.97 25.17
N ALA A 402 25.17 -16.65 24.38
CA ALA A 402 23.93 -16.06 24.90
C ALA A 402 23.12 -17.06 25.75
N ILE A 403 23.15 -18.35 25.41
CA ILE A 403 22.56 -19.42 26.20
C ILE A 403 23.42 -19.73 27.44
N GLN A 404 24.75 -19.71 27.32
CA GLN A 404 25.67 -19.86 28.46
C GLN A 404 25.59 -18.71 29.47
N ASN A 405 25.30 -17.48 29.02
CA ASN A 405 25.13 -16.34 29.93
C ASN A 405 23.81 -16.38 30.72
N ILE A 406 22.80 -17.13 30.25
CA ILE A 406 21.58 -17.42 31.04
C ILE A 406 21.90 -18.38 32.19
N ILE A 407 22.92 -19.23 32.03
CA ILE A 407 23.41 -20.16 33.06
C ILE A 407 24.32 -19.42 34.06
N PHE A 408 25.10 -18.43 33.62
CA PHE A 408 26.03 -17.69 34.47
C PHE A 408 25.32 -16.79 35.50
N ASP A 409 24.16 -16.20 35.17
CA ASP A 409 23.37 -15.37 36.12
C ASP A 409 22.73 -16.20 37.26
N LEU A 410 22.72 -17.54 37.18
CA LEU A 410 22.27 -18.43 38.27
C LEU A 410 23.39 -18.79 39.25
N GLU A 411 24.66 -18.49 38.93
CA GLU A 411 25.82 -18.78 39.80
C GLU A 411 26.10 -17.64 40.81
N GLU A 412 25.47 -16.46 40.68
CA GLU A 412 25.67 -15.33 41.61
C GLU A 412 24.66 -15.26 42.79
N HIS A 413 23.77 -16.25 42.94
CA HIS A 413 22.84 -16.34 44.07
C HIS A 413 22.89 -17.74 44.74
N PRO A 414 23.91 -18.00 45.59
CA PRO A 414 24.14 -19.31 46.20
C PRO A 414 23.12 -19.72 47.29
N ASP A 415 22.16 -18.86 47.65
CA ASP A 415 21.22 -19.10 48.76
C ASP A 415 19.84 -19.61 48.34
N LEU A 416 19.64 -19.98 47.07
CA LEU A 416 18.42 -20.65 46.61
C LEU A 416 18.64 -22.16 46.59
N ASP A 417 18.05 -22.84 47.57
CA ASP A 417 18.04 -24.29 47.70
C ASP A 417 17.21 -24.90 46.54
N LEU A 418 17.86 -25.19 45.41
CA LEU A 418 17.20 -25.83 44.26
C LEU A 418 17.01 -27.33 44.51
N PRO A 419 15.79 -27.88 44.41
CA PRO A 419 15.56 -29.30 44.61
C PRO A 419 16.25 -30.13 43.52
N ASN A 420 16.89 -31.25 43.90
CA ASN A 420 17.73 -32.14 43.09
C ASN A 420 17.30 -32.40 41.63
N HIS A 421 16.00 -32.36 41.31
CA HIS A 421 15.49 -32.49 39.94
C HIS A 421 15.92 -31.38 38.95
N VAL A 422 16.29 -30.19 39.43
CA VAL A 422 16.81 -29.11 38.56
C VAL A 422 18.31 -29.27 38.29
N ALA A 423 19.05 -29.83 39.24
CA ALA A 423 20.46 -30.16 39.05
C ALA A 423 20.65 -31.25 37.98
N GLU A 424 19.77 -32.25 37.94
CA GLU A 424 19.76 -33.28 36.89
C GLU A 424 19.42 -32.70 35.50
N SER A 425 18.52 -31.71 35.45
CA SER A 425 18.17 -31.01 34.19
C SER A 425 19.34 -30.15 33.65
N ILE A 426 20.24 -29.68 34.54
CA ILE A 426 21.44 -28.92 34.18
C ILE A 426 22.59 -29.85 33.77
N SER A 427 22.69 -31.06 34.34
CA SER A 427 23.72 -32.03 33.94
C SER A 427 23.55 -32.54 32.52
N ASP A 428 22.32 -32.68 32.03
CA ASP A 428 22.05 -33.10 30.64
C ASP A 428 22.48 -32.03 29.61
N LEU A 429 22.40 -30.75 29.98
CA LEU A 429 22.90 -29.61 29.20
C LEU A 429 24.43 -29.43 29.29
N ARG A 430 25.09 -30.06 30.27
CA ARG A 430 26.56 -30.06 30.46
C ARG A 430 27.27 -31.18 29.68
N SER A 431 26.55 -32.04 28.96
CA SER A 431 27.19 -33.00 28.06
C SER A 431 27.84 -32.27 26.87
N PRO A 432 29.14 -32.47 26.59
CA PRO A 432 29.80 -31.78 25.49
C PRO A 432 29.20 -32.29 24.18
N CYS A 433 28.38 -31.48 23.51
CA CYS A 433 27.96 -31.75 22.14
C CYS A 433 29.19 -31.68 21.22
N VAL A 434 29.86 -32.82 21.06
CA VAL A 434 30.84 -33.08 20.01
C VAL A 434 30.13 -32.94 18.66
N HIS A 435 30.65 -32.02 17.84
CA HIS A 435 30.41 -31.84 16.40
C HIS A 435 29.27 -32.64 15.75
N HIS A 436 28.10 -32.02 15.58
CA HIS A 436 27.18 -32.38 14.49
C HIS A 436 26.46 -31.14 13.95
N PRO A 437 26.63 -30.78 12.66
CA PRO A 437 25.95 -29.65 12.04
C PRO A 437 24.55 -30.07 11.58
N SER A 438 23.59 -30.22 12.51
CA SER A 438 22.13 -30.23 12.26
C SER A 438 21.40 -30.71 13.52
N VAL A 439 21.01 -29.81 14.42
CA VAL A 439 19.97 -30.13 15.41
C VAL A 439 18.68 -29.44 14.95
N GLN A 440 17.84 -30.20 14.25
CA GLN A 440 16.48 -29.81 13.91
C GLN A 440 15.63 -29.89 15.18
N VAL A 441 15.07 -28.77 15.64
CA VAL A 441 14.06 -28.81 16.71
C VAL A 441 12.73 -29.25 16.09
N GLN A 442 12.43 -30.55 16.16
CA GLN A 442 11.26 -31.15 15.51
C GLN A 442 9.94 -30.92 16.26
N SER A 443 9.99 -30.61 17.58
CA SER A 443 8.82 -30.31 18.43
C SER A 443 9.21 -29.54 19.71
N LEU A 444 8.23 -29.01 20.45
CA LEU A 444 8.45 -28.40 21.78
C LEU A 444 8.96 -29.43 22.83
N PRO A 445 9.95 -29.08 23.68
CA PRO A 445 10.52 -29.98 24.68
C PRO A 445 9.50 -30.65 25.61
N LYS A 446 9.75 -31.90 26.01
CA LYS A 446 8.85 -32.69 26.89
C LYS A 446 8.62 -32.03 28.26
N HIS A 447 9.63 -31.33 28.78
CA HIS A 447 9.64 -30.70 30.10
C HIS A 447 9.20 -29.22 30.11
N PHE A 448 8.57 -28.73 29.03
CA PHE A 448 8.08 -27.35 28.95
C PHE A 448 7.06 -27.02 30.06
N HIS A 449 7.24 -25.90 30.78
CA HIS A 449 6.35 -25.46 31.87
C HIS A 449 5.05 -24.84 31.33
N ARG A 450 3.93 -25.54 31.60
CA ARG A 450 2.66 -25.46 30.85
C ARG A 450 1.64 -24.46 31.42
N ARG A 451 1.87 -23.90 32.62
CA ARG A 451 0.84 -23.23 33.43
C ARG A 451 0.69 -21.72 33.17
N GLN A 452 1.57 -21.10 32.36
CA GLN A 452 1.58 -19.65 32.15
C GLN A 452 1.59 -19.22 30.68
N LEU A 453 1.61 -20.15 29.73
CA LEU A 453 1.65 -19.80 28.31
C LEU A 453 0.28 -19.30 27.85
N VAL A 454 0.20 -18.02 27.47
CA VAL A 454 -1.04 -17.36 26.98
C VAL A 454 -1.03 -17.19 25.47
N LEU A 455 0.16 -16.99 24.89
CA LEU A 455 0.38 -16.71 23.47
C LEU A 455 1.57 -17.53 22.97
N LEU A 456 1.40 -18.21 21.82
CA LEU A 456 2.47 -18.90 21.10
C LEU A 456 2.67 -18.24 19.74
N HIS A 457 3.86 -17.69 19.50
CA HIS A 457 4.27 -17.14 18.21
C HIS A 457 5.48 -17.91 17.67
N GLY A 458 5.34 -18.53 16.51
CA GLY A 458 6.41 -19.20 15.79
C GLY A 458 6.47 -18.69 14.36
N LEU A 459 7.36 -17.73 14.09
CA LEU A 459 7.57 -17.23 12.73
C LEU A 459 8.56 -18.15 12.02
N ALA A 460 8.13 -18.76 10.90
CA ALA A 460 8.95 -19.60 10.03
C ALA A 460 9.68 -20.75 10.74
N CYS A 461 8.95 -21.47 11.59
CA CYS A 461 9.51 -22.58 12.33
C CYS A 461 9.66 -23.83 11.45
N GLN A 462 10.73 -24.62 11.68
CA GLN A 462 10.88 -25.96 11.11
C GLN A 462 10.11 -27.04 11.90
N PHE A 463 9.03 -26.67 12.59
CA PHE A 463 8.24 -27.64 13.36
C PHE A 463 7.59 -28.64 12.40
N TYR A 464 7.77 -29.92 12.68
CA TYR A 464 7.00 -30.99 12.03
C TYR A 464 5.71 -31.27 12.82
N LYS A 465 5.77 -31.11 14.15
CA LYS A 465 4.66 -31.20 15.11
C LYS A 465 4.76 -30.08 16.15
N LEU A 466 3.62 -29.63 16.67
CA LEU A 466 3.55 -28.63 17.75
C LEU A 466 4.21 -29.14 19.05
N TRP A 467 3.73 -30.25 19.61
CA TRP A 467 4.30 -30.88 20.81
C TRP A 467 3.98 -32.38 20.89
N GLU A 468 4.85 -33.18 21.50
CA GLU A 468 4.56 -34.60 21.73
C GLU A 468 3.63 -34.84 22.94
N GLY A 469 2.58 -35.65 22.73
CA GLY A 469 1.70 -36.21 23.77
C GLY A 469 0.49 -35.35 24.16
N TYR A 470 -0.40 -35.91 24.98
CA TYR A 470 -1.56 -35.21 25.55
C TYR A 470 -1.09 -34.08 26.50
N LYS A 471 -1.23 -32.83 26.07
CA LYS A 471 -0.89 -31.65 26.88
C LYS A 471 -2.08 -30.70 26.96
N ARG A 472 -2.62 -30.50 28.16
CA ARG A 472 -3.64 -29.47 28.44
C ARG A 472 -2.98 -28.12 28.68
N PHE A 473 -3.28 -27.14 27.84
CA PHE A 473 -2.90 -25.75 28.04
C PHE A 473 -4.08 -24.99 28.63
N SER A 474 -4.05 -24.70 29.94
CA SER A 474 -5.18 -24.09 30.64
C SER A 474 -5.27 -22.56 30.52
N ARG A 475 -4.31 -21.93 29.83
CA ARG A 475 -4.25 -20.46 29.64
C ARG A 475 -3.93 -20.02 28.22
N LEU A 476 -3.64 -20.95 27.31
CA LEU A 476 -3.27 -20.62 25.94
C LEU A 476 -4.51 -20.15 25.21
N ARG A 477 -4.54 -18.87 24.83
CA ARG A 477 -5.67 -18.22 24.16
C ARG A 477 -5.39 -18.00 22.68
N LYS A 478 -4.12 -17.79 22.31
CA LYS A 478 -3.74 -17.38 20.95
C LYS A 478 -2.54 -18.16 20.44
N ILE A 479 -2.64 -18.64 19.20
CA ILE A 479 -1.56 -19.29 18.46
C ILE A 479 -1.39 -18.58 17.12
N ASN A 480 -0.15 -18.24 16.79
CA ASN A 480 0.21 -17.74 15.48
C ASN A 480 1.47 -18.45 14.99
N LEU A 481 1.29 -19.31 14.00
CA LEU A 481 2.32 -20.10 13.33
C LEU A 481 2.29 -19.86 11.81
N GLY A 482 1.86 -18.68 11.38
CA GLY A 482 1.84 -18.32 9.96
C GLY A 482 3.20 -18.56 9.29
N HIS A 483 3.15 -19.03 8.04
CA HIS A 483 4.28 -19.38 7.18
C HIS A 483 5.18 -20.50 7.72
N CYS A 484 4.67 -21.38 8.59
CA CYS A 484 5.38 -22.58 9.02
C CYS A 484 5.29 -23.69 7.97
N GLU A 485 6.04 -23.54 6.87
CA GLU A 485 5.94 -24.44 5.72
C GLU A 485 6.30 -25.91 6.02
N LYS A 486 7.01 -26.24 7.10
CA LYS A 486 7.33 -27.64 7.46
C LYS A 486 6.31 -28.30 8.38
N LEU A 487 5.31 -27.56 8.87
CA LEU A 487 4.30 -28.06 9.77
C LEU A 487 3.40 -29.03 9.02
N VAL A 488 3.38 -30.29 9.44
CA VAL A 488 2.59 -31.34 8.77
C VAL A 488 1.30 -31.64 9.50
N GLN A 489 1.29 -31.61 10.83
CA GLN A 489 0.11 -31.95 11.63
C GLN A 489 -0.04 -31.05 12.85
N VAL A 490 -1.30 -30.77 13.22
CA VAL A 490 -1.67 -29.99 14.42
C VAL A 490 -2.76 -30.64 15.27
N VAL A 491 -2.86 -31.98 15.22
CA VAL A 491 -3.87 -32.79 15.95
C VAL A 491 -3.93 -32.45 17.43
N GLU A 492 -2.83 -31.97 18.01
CA GLU A 492 -2.76 -31.65 19.43
C GLU A 492 -3.59 -30.41 19.83
N LEU A 493 -4.00 -29.57 18.87
CA LEU A 493 -4.85 -28.39 19.09
C LEU A 493 -6.26 -28.77 19.56
N SER A 494 -6.76 -29.95 19.20
CA SER A 494 -8.09 -30.45 19.61
C SER A 494 -8.32 -30.42 21.12
N ASN A 495 -7.25 -30.43 21.92
CA ASN A 495 -7.31 -30.46 23.39
C ASN A 495 -7.14 -29.08 24.06
N ALA A 496 -7.07 -28.00 23.27
CA ALA A 496 -6.80 -26.65 23.73
C ALA A 496 -8.09 -25.80 23.79
N CYS A 497 -9.02 -26.20 24.64
CA CYS A 497 -10.39 -25.65 24.74
C CYS A 497 -10.48 -24.15 25.09
N TYR A 498 -9.38 -23.51 25.52
CA TYR A 498 -9.31 -22.08 25.83
C TYR A 498 -8.77 -21.23 24.68
N LEU A 499 -8.45 -21.85 23.53
CA LEU A 499 -8.05 -21.11 22.35
C LEU A 499 -9.20 -20.27 21.81
N GLU A 500 -8.86 -19.03 21.49
CA GLU A 500 -9.73 -18.00 20.93
C GLU A 500 -9.29 -17.65 19.51
N GLU A 501 -7.98 -17.63 19.25
CA GLU A 501 -7.43 -17.26 17.94
C GLU A 501 -6.34 -18.24 17.51
N ILE A 502 -6.47 -18.75 16.29
CA ILE A 502 -5.49 -19.63 15.64
C ILE A 502 -5.16 -19.06 14.26
N ASN A 503 -3.90 -18.71 14.03
CA ASN A 503 -3.39 -18.36 12.70
C ASN A 503 -2.35 -19.38 12.25
N LEU A 504 -2.65 -20.07 11.15
CA LEU A 504 -1.79 -21.03 10.44
C LEU A 504 -1.64 -20.67 8.96
N GLN A 505 -1.82 -19.40 8.58
CA GLN A 505 -1.71 -18.93 7.20
C GLN A 505 -0.43 -19.46 6.53
N ASP A 506 -0.48 -19.82 5.24
CA ASP A 506 0.66 -20.29 4.44
C ASP A 506 1.38 -21.54 5.00
N CYS A 507 0.72 -22.37 5.82
CA CYS A 507 1.26 -23.66 6.26
C CYS A 507 1.03 -24.75 5.19
N LYS A 508 1.77 -24.65 4.07
CA LYS A 508 1.52 -25.44 2.84
C LYS A 508 1.61 -26.96 2.98
N ASN A 509 2.43 -27.48 3.89
CA ASN A 509 2.58 -28.92 4.14
C ASN A 509 1.62 -29.46 5.20
N LEU A 510 0.77 -28.61 5.79
CA LEU A 510 -0.21 -29.03 6.79
C LEU A 510 -1.24 -29.94 6.13
N ASP A 511 -1.22 -31.23 6.46
CA ASP A 511 -2.03 -32.26 5.77
C ASP A 511 -3.47 -32.33 6.30
N THR A 512 -3.65 -32.01 7.57
CA THR A 512 -4.88 -32.19 8.32
C THR A 512 -4.97 -31.12 9.40
N PHE A 513 -6.19 -30.63 9.61
CA PHE A 513 -6.54 -29.81 10.75
C PHE A 513 -7.63 -30.55 11.55
N PRO A 514 -7.53 -30.62 12.90
CA PRO A 514 -8.50 -31.36 13.70
C PRO A 514 -9.88 -30.70 13.68
N ASP A 515 -10.92 -31.52 13.85
CA ASP A 515 -12.29 -31.03 14.02
C ASP A 515 -12.38 -30.03 15.18
N THR A 516 -13.10 -28.94 14.97
CA THR A 516 -13.19 -27.84 15.95
C THR A 516 -14.26 -28.05 17.02
N ASP A 517 -14.84 -29.25 17.12
CA ASP A 517 -15.86 -29.66 18.12
C ASP A 517 -15.49 -29.28 19.56
N GLN A 518 -14.20 -29.38 19.90
CA GLN A 518 -13.67 -29.16 21.25
C GLN A 518 -13.15 -27.74 21.48
N LEU A 519 -13.16 -26.90 20.44
CA LEU A 519 -12.65 -25.52 20.46
C LEU A 519 -13.80 -24.54 20.78
N GLU A 520 -14.45 -24.72 21.93
CA GLU A 520 -15.66 -23.99 22.34
C GLU A 520 -15.51 -22.47 22.44
N ASN A 521 -14.27 -21.96 22.51
CA ASN A 521 -13.98 -20.53 22.64
C ASN A 521 -13.35 -19.92 21.38
N LEU A 522 -13.18 -20.70 20.31
CA LEU A 522 -12.56 -20.23 19.08
C LEU A 522 -13.44 -19.16 18.44
N GLN A 523 -12.84 -17.99 18.21
CA GLN A 523 -13.46 -16.82 17.60
C GLN A 523 -12.88 -16.55 16.21
N PHE A 524 -11.58 -16.83 16.04
CA PHE A 524 -10.85 -16.59 14.79
C PHE A 524 -10.00 -17.80 14.40
N LEU A 525 -10.16 -18.25 13.17
CA LEU A 525 -9.34 -19.29 12.55
C LEU A 525 -8.89 -18.86 11.17
N ASP A 526 -7.58 -18.89 10.93
CA ASP A 526 -6.96 -18.61 9.65
C ASP A 526 -6.14 -19.79 9.16
N LEU A 527 -6.64 -20.43 8.10
CA LEU A 527 -6.07 -21.53 7.35
C LEU A 527 -5.79 -21.11 5.89
N SER A 528 -5.66 -19.82 5.63
CA SER A 528 -5.46 -19.29 4.28
C SER A 528 -4.19 -19.89 3.64
N ASN A 529 -4.30 -20.33 2.39
CA ASN A 529 -3.21 -20.94 1.62
C ASN A 529 -2.58 -22.21 2.25
N CYS A 530 -3.34 -22.94 3.07
CA CYS A 530 -2.95 -24.27 3.58
C CYS A 530 -3.26 -25.36 2.54
N SER A 531 -2.48 -25.42 1.46
CA SER A 531 -2.72 -26.31 0.32
C SER A 531 -2.73 -27.81 0.62
N GLY A 532 -2.13 -28.25 1.74
CA GLY A 532 -2.08 -29.66 2.13
C GLY A 532 -3.38 -30.19 2.75
N ILE A 533 -4.25 -29.31 3.26
CA ILE A 533 -5.49 -29.70 3.95
C ILE A 533 -6.51 -30.13 2.89
N LYS A 534 -6.90 -31.41 2.93
CA LYS A 534 -7.86 -31.99 1.98
C LYS A 534 -9.30 -32.03 2.47
N TYR A 535 -9.47 -32.05 3.79
CA TYR A 535 -10.77 -32.12 4.46
C TYR A 535 -10.69 -31.30 5.73
N PHE A 536 -11.72 -30.48 5.96
CA PHE A 536 -11.85 -29.63 7.13
C PHE A 536 -13.32 -29.50 7.49
N GLN A 537 -13.65 -29.77 8.75
CA GLN A 537 -15.01 -29.64 9.28
C GLN A 537 -15.01 -28.64 10.44
N GLU A 538 -15.74 -27.55 10.26
CA GLU A 538 -15.79 -26.46 11.23
C GLU A 538 -17.06 -26.53 12.09
N ASN A 539 -16.94 -26.94 13.35
CA ASN A 539 -18.05 -27.10 14.27
C ASN A 539 -18.03 -26.11 15.47
N ALA A 540 -17.13 -25.12 15.49
CA ALA A 540 -17.02 -24.20 16.63
C ALA A 540 -18.22 -23.24 16.69
N SER A 541 -18.98 -23.34 17.77
CA SER A 541 -20.21 -22.56 17.96
C SER A 541 -19.99 -21.05 18.09
N LYS A 542 -18.81 -20.60 18.54
CA LYS A 542 -18.48 -19.19 18.76
C LYS A 542 -17.63 -18.56 17.66
N LEU A 543 -17.37 -19.28 16.57
CA LEU A 543 -16.52 -18.77 15.51
C LEU A 543 -17.17 -17.55 14.87
N GLU A 544 -16.46 -16.43 14.88
CA GLU A 544 -16.90 -15.16 14.30
C GLU A 544 -16.29 -14.94 12.92
N LYS A 545 -15.06 -15.43 12.73
CA LYS A 545 -14.25 -15.23 11.52
C LYS A 545 -13.52 -16.50 11.14
N LEU A 546 -13.69 -16.90 9.89
CA LEU A 546 -12.99 -18.04 9.29
C LEU A 546 -12.37 -17.62 7.97
N TRP A 547 -11.07 -17.80 7.84
CA TRP A 547 -10.36 -17.71 6.57
C TRP A 547 -9.88 -19.11 6.20
N ASP A 548 -10.51 -19.72 5.21
CA ASP A 548 -10.16 -21.06 4.74
C ASP A 548 -9.65 -20.97 3.31
N GLY A 549 -8.37 -21.29 3.12
CA GLY A 549 -7.74 -21.43 1.80
C GLY A 549 -7.35 -22.87 1.50
N ALA A 550 -7.90 -23.85 2.23
CA ALA A 550 -7.61 -25.26 2.02
C ALA A 550 -8.06 -25.70 0.62
N GLN A 551 -7.34 -26.65 0.02
CA GLN A 551 -7.78 -27.33 -1.21
C GLN A 551 -8.87 -28.37 -0.93
N SER A 552 -9.73 -28.12 0.06
CA SER A 552 -10.75 -29.06 0.47
C SER A 552 -11.77 -29.23 -0.67
N THR A 553 -11.96 -30.49 -1.07
CA THR A 553 -13.00 -30.87 -2.06
C THR A 553 -14.41 -30.78 -1.48
N GLY A 554 -14.54 -30.54 -0.17
CA GLY A 554 -15.79 -30.31 0.52
C GLY A 554 -15.56 -29.47 1.78
N PHE A 555 -15.77 -28.17 1.66
CA PHE A 555 -16.00 -27.32 2.83
C PHE A 555 -17.35 -27.73 3.43
N LEU A 556 -17.36 -28.38 4.58
CA LEU A 556 -18.59 -28.83 5.25
C LEU A 556 -18.85 -27.96 6.47
N ILE A 557 -19.65 -26.90 6.31
CA ILE A 557 -20.32 -26.27 7.46
C ILE A 557 -21.29 -27.30 8.03
N PRO A 558 -21.33 -27.52 9.36
CA PRO A 558 -22.15 -28.54 9.99
C PRO A 558 -23.60 -28.40 9.57
N GLU A 559 -24.10 -29.41 8.85
CA GLU A 559 -25.52 -29.56 8.54
C GLU A 559 -26.39 -29.59 9.79
N ARG A 560 -25.80 -29.93 10.95
CA ARG A 560 -26.54 -30.17 12.18
C ARG A 560 -27.09 -28.92 12.86
N ASN A 561 -26.57 -27.70 12.61
CA ASN A 561 -27.15 -26.44 13.10
C ASN A 561 -26.49 -25.17 12.48
N PRO A 562 -26.61 -24.91 11.17
CA PRO A 562 -26.05 -23.69 10.55
C PRO A 562 -26.71 -22.39 11.06
N ARG A 563 -27.87 -22.48 11.72
CA ARG A 563 -28.57 -21.32 12.33
C ARG A 563 -27.98 -20.87 13.66
N SER A 564 -27.10 -21.66 14.30
CA SER A 564 -26.54 -21.36 15.63
C SER A 564 -25.09 -20.88 15.60
N THR A 565 -24.52 -20.68 14.43
CA THR A 565 -23.14 -20.17 14.28
C THR A 565 -23.14 -18.64 14.32
N ASN A 566 -22.22 -18.05 15.08
CA ASN A 566 -21.99 -16.60 15.13
C ASN A 566 -21.08 -16.07 14.01
N LEU A 567 -20.93 -16.84 12.92
CA LEU A 567 -20.00 -16.52 11.85
C LEU A 567 -20.45 -15.26 11.13
N GLU A 568 -19.69 -14.17 11.31
CA GLU A 568 -19.95 -12.88 10.68
C GLU A 568 -19.16 -12.71 9.39
N ARG A 569 -17.97 -13.33 9.29
CA ARG A 569 -17.08 -13.24 8.13
C ARG A 569 -16.53 -14.60 7.71
N LEU A 570 -16.65 -14.90 6.43
CA LEU A 570 -16.12 -16.10 5.80
C LEU A 570 -15.28 -15.69 4.59
N ASP A 571 -13.99 -15.98 4.64
CA ASP A 571 -13.08 -15.79 3.51
C ASP A 571 -12.67 -17.16 2.97
N LEU A 572 -13.04 -17.42 1.72
CA LEU A 572 -12.70 -18.60 0.92
C LEU A 572 -11.80 -18.22 -0.26
N SER A 573 -11.15 -17.05 -0.23
CA SER A 573 -10.37 -16.57 -1.36
C SER A 573 -9.22 -17.52 -1.72
N VAL A 574 -8.94 -17.64 -3.01
CA VAL A 574 -7.88 -18.46 -3.59
C VAL A 574 -8.10 -19.97 -3.37
N CYS A 575 -9.30 -20.41 -2.95
CA CYS A 575 -9.72 -21.80 -2.91
C CYS A 575 -9.87 -22.38 -4.33
N SER A 576 -8.76 -22.83 -4.91
CA SER A 576 -8.68 -23.38 -6.26
C SER A 576 -9.20 -24.81 -6.42
N SER A 577 -9.64 -25.48 -5.35
CA SER A 577 -10.13 -26.88 -5.43
C SER A 577 -11.57 -27.06 -4.95
N LEU A 578 -12.22 -25.98 -4.49
CA LEU A 578 -13.60 -26.02 -4.09
C LEU A 578 -14.45 -26.20 -5.37
N MET A 579 -15.07 -27.37 -5.54
CA MET A 579 -15.90 -27.64 -6.73
C MET A 579 -17.35 -27.17 -6.53
N LEU A 580 -17.85 -27.19 -5.30
CA LEU A 580 -19.22 -26.79 -4.94
C LEU A 580 -19.22 -26.04 -3.61
N LEU A 581 -20.08 -25.02 -3.52
CA LEU A 581 -20.42 -24.38 -2.25
C LEU A 581 -21.50 -25.22 -1.55
N PRO A 582 -21.38 -25.54 -0.25
CA PRO A 582 -22.46 -26.25 0.45
C PRO A 582 -23.71 -25.36 0.57
N PRO A 583 -24.94 -25.89 0.32
CA PRO A 583 -26.18 -25.12 0.45
C PRO A 583 -26.41 -24.54 1.86
N SER A 584 -25.74 -25.09 2.87
CA SER A 584 -25.81 -24.60 4.25
C SER A 584 -25.28 -23.17 4.43
N ILE A 585 -24.50 -22.62 3.49
CA ILE A 585 -24.06 -21.20 3.53
C ILE A 585 -25.24 -20.25 3.46
N GLY A 586 -26.28 -20.58 2.68
CA GLY A 586 -27.53 -19.83 2.65
C GLY A 586 -28.26 -19.76 4.00
N HIS A 587 -27.93 -20.64 4.94
CA HIS A 587 -28.55 -20.70 6.27
C HIS A 587 -27.80 -19.91 7.35
N LEU A 588 -26.62 -19.35 7.06
CA LEU A 588 -25.80 -18.57 8.00
C LEU A 588 -26.40 -17.18 8.25
N GLN A 589 -27.25 -17.05 9.26
CA GLN A 589 -28.03 -15.82 9.50
C GLN A 589 -27.19 -14.62 9.95
N GLN A 590 -26.01 -14.83 10.55
CA GLN A 590 -25.14 -13.75 11.02
C GLN A 590 -24.07 -13.33 10.01
N LEU A 591 -23.95 -14.04 8.87
CA LEU A 591 -22.91 -13.79 7.89
C LEU A 591 -23.16 -12.46 7.17
N LYS A 592 -22.20 -11.54 7.32
CA LYS A 592 -22.23 -10.19 6.71
C LYS A 592 -21.19 -10.04 5.61
N ASP A 593 -20.09 -10.78 5.68
CA ASP A 593 -18.94 -10.65 4.78
C ASP A 593 -18.59 -12.03 4.22
N LEU A 594 -18.67 -12.16 2.89
CA LEU A 594 -18.33 -13.38 2.17
C LEU A 594 -17.37 -13.06 1.03
N ASN A 595 -16.13 -13.55 1.16
CA ASN A 595 -15.11 -13.42 0.13
C ASN A 595 -14.86 -14.78 -0.54
N MET A 596 -14.96 -14.84 -1.86
CA MET A 596 -14.70 -16.01 -2.70
C MET A 596 -13.84 -15.64 -3.91
N GLU A 597 -13.02 -14.59 -3.81
CA GLU A 597 -12.10 -14.18 -4.86
C GLU A 597 -11.21 -15.34 -5.32
N GLY A 598 -11.03 -15.52 -6.62
CA GLY A 598 -10.07 -16.49 -7.18
C GLY A 598 -10.51 -17.95 -7.13
N CYS A 599 -11.74 -18.24 -6.69
CA CYS A 599 -12.34 -19.58 -6.72
C CYS A 599 -12.78 -20.00 -8.14
N SER A 600 -11.81 -20.05 -9.06
CA SER A 600 -12.03 -20.23 -10.50
C SER A 600 -12.42 -21.64 -10.95
N TYR A 601 -12.21 -22.66 -10.10
CA TYR A 601 -12.54 -24.06 -10.38
C TYR A 601 -13.91 -24.49 -9.82
N LEU A 602 -14.59 -23.62 -9.07
CA LEU A 602 -16.00 -23.85 -8.73
C LEU A 602 -16.76 -24.04 -10.06
N GLU A 603 -17.44 -25.17 -10.23
CA GLU A 603 -18.40 -25.33 -11.34
C GLU A 603 -19.65 -24.44 -11.14
N LEU A 604 -19.58 -23.44 -10.26
CA LEU A 604 -20.54 -22.34 -10.11
C LEU A 604 -20.54 -21.47 -11.37
N ARG A 605 -21.09 -22.03 -12.44
CA ARG A 605 -21.62 -21.25 -13.56
C ARG A 605 -22.80 -20.40 -13.08
N SER A 606 -23.48 -20.85 -12.03
CA SER A 606 -24.54 -20.13 -11.35
C SER A 606 -24.02 -19.37 -10.14
N PHE A 607 -24.64 -18.23 -9.86
CA PHE A 607 -24.44 -17.46 -8.65
C PHE A 607 -24.72 -18.32 -7.39
N PRO A 608 -23.91 -18.21 -6.33
CA PRO A 608 -24.02 -19.09 -5.15
C PRO A 608 -25.29 -18.84 -4.34
N GLU A 609 -25.89 -19.89 -3.78
CA GLU A 609 -26.98 -19.75 -2.81
C GLU A 609 -26.44 -19.24 -1.47
N ILE A 610 -26.69 -17.97 -1.16
CA ILE A 610 -26.10 -17.26 -0.03
C ILE A 610 -27.15 -16.65 0.90
N SER A 611 -26.71 -16.30 2.10
CA SER A 611 -27.58 -15.68 3.12
C SER A 611 -28.05 -14.29 2.68
N ARG A 612 -29.31 -13.97 2.98
CA ARG A 612 -29.92 -12.66 2.63
C ARG A 612 -29.42 -11.48 3.49
N ASN A 613 -28.65 -11.76 4.54
CA ASN A 613 -28.13 -10.76 5.48
C ASN A 613 -26.71 -10.26 5.12
N ILE A 614 -26.18 -10.68 3.95
CA ILE A 614 -24.85 -10.28 3.49
C ILE A 614 -24.81 -8.78 3.18
N SER A 615 -23.72 -8.14 3.60
CA SER A 615 -23.40 -6.73 3.32
C SER A 615 -22.24 -6.58 2.35
N TYR A 616 -21.26 -7.48 2.38
CA TYR A 616 -20.08 -7.45 1.51
C TYR A 616 -19.95 -8.80 0.81
N LEU A 617 -19.93 -8.79 -0.53
CA LEU A 617 -19.83 -9.99 -1.35
C LEU A 617 -18.75 -9.82 -2.42
N TYR A 618 -17.67 -10.60 -2.31
CA TYR A 618 -16.56 -10.60 -3.26
C TYR A 618 -16.51 -11.93 -4.01
N LEU A 619 -16.71 -11.86 -5.33
CA LEU A 619 -16.79 -13.00 -6.25
C LEU A 619 -15.74 -12.86 -7.37
N ASP A 620 -14.70 -12.07 -7.15
CA ASP A 620 -13.73 -11.72 -8.16
C ASP A 620 -13.06 -12.95 -8.77
N LYS A 621 -12.78 -12.94 -10.07
CA LYS A 621 -12.10 -14.02 -10.80
C LYS A 621 -12.79 -15.40 -10.64
N THR A 622 -14.11 -15.43 -10.44
CA THR A 622 -14.92 -16.67 -10.43
C THR A 622 -15.47 -17.01 -11.82
N ALA A 623 -16.10 -18.19 -11.94
CA ALA A 623 -16.65 -18.70 -13.19
C ALA A 623 -18.16 -18.40 -13.41
N ILE A 624 -18.73 -17.49 -12.61
CA ILE A 624 -20.16 -17.12 -12.68
C ILE A 624 -20.53 -16.61 -14.07
N GLU A 625 -21.64 -17.10 -14.62
CA GLU A 625 -22.13 -16.71 -15.94
C GLU A 625 -23.26 -15.67 -15.87
N GLU A 626 -24.01 -15.62 -14.76
CA GLU A 626 -25.12 -14.69 -14.58
C GLU A 626 -25.34 -14.25 -13.13
N VAL A 627 -25.76 -13.00 -12.94
CA VAL A 627 -26.35 -12.50 -11.68
C VAL A 627 -27.86 -12.77 -11.72
N PRO A 628 -28.45 -13.44 -10.71
CA PRO A 628 -29.83 -13.91 -10.74
C PRO A 628 -30.84 -12.83 -10.31
N GLN A 629 -32.13 -13.07 -10.60
CA GLN A 629 -33.21 -12.15 -10.22
C GLN A 629 -33.40 -11.98 -8.72
N TRP A 630 -33.20 -13.05 -7.95
CA TRP A 630 -33.36 -13.03 -6.49
C TRP A 630 -32.31 -12.18 -5.76
N ILE A 631 -31.34 -11.57 -6.47
CA ILE A 631 -30.39 -10.62 -5.89
C ILE A 631 -31.10 -9.49 -5.11
N GLU A 632 -32.33 -9.12 -5.51
CA GLU A 632 -33.17 -8.15 -4.79
C GLU A 632 -33.49 -8.55 -3.34
N ASP A 633 -33.43 -9.85 -3.01
CA ASP A 633 -33.68 -10.35 -1.67
C ASP A 633 -32.54 -10.03 -0.68
N ILE A 634 -31.35 -9.69 -1.16
CA ILE A 634 -30.19 -9.33 -0.32
C ILE A 634 -30.22 -7.82 -0.03
N SER A 635 -31.30 -7.35 0.58
CA SER A 635 -31.55 -5.91 0.79
C SER A 635 -30.46 -5.19 1.61
N GLY A 636 -29.64 -5.95 2.35
CA GLY A 636 -28.52 -5.48 3.16
C GLY A 636 -27.19 -5.28 2.40
N LEU A 637 -27.13 -5.63 1.11
CA LEU A 637 -25.90 -5.61 0.33
C LEU A 637 -25.43 -4.16 0.10
N SER A 638 -24.21 -3.87 0.55
CA SER A 638 -23.53 -2.58 0.41
C SER A 638 -22.47 -2.62 -0.70
N ASP A 639 -21.74 -3.73 -0.80
CA ASP A 639 -20.60 -3.84 -1.71
C ASP A 639 -20.67 -5.19 -2.45
N LEU A 640 -20.61 -5.13 -3.77
CA LEU A 640 -20.58 -6.30 -4.65
C LEU A 640 -19.42 -6.21 -5.63
N SER A 641 -18.45 -7.11 -5.50
CA SER A 641 -17.31 -7.21 -6.42
C SER A 641 -17.37 -8.50 -7.21
N MET A 642 -17.24 -8.39 -8.53
CA MET A 642 -17.18 -9.48 -9.50
C MET A 642 -16.08 -9.21 -10.54
N SER A 643 -15.06 -8.44 -10.17
CA SER A 643 -13.94 -8.08 -11.04
C SER A 643 -13.25 -9.33 -11.62
N GLY A 644 -12.90 -9.29 -12.90
CA GLY A 644 -12.24 -10.39 -13.59
C GLY A 644 -13.09 -11.65 -13.79
N CYS A 645 -14.42 -11.59 -13.59
CA CYS A 645 -15.36 -12.68 -13.91
C CYS A 645 -15.53 -12.83 -15.42
N ASN A 646 -14.54 -13.42 -16.09
CA ASN A 646 -14.43 -13.51 -17.55
C ASN A 646 -15.56 -14.30 -18.24
N LYS A 647 -16.41 -15.01 -17.50
CA LYS A 647 -17.56 -15.76 -18.04
C LYS A 647 -18.90 -15.08 -17.78
N LEU A 648 -18.93 -13.97 -17.05
CA LEU A 648 -20.14 -13.25 -16.70
C LEU A 648 -20.75 -12.61 -17.95
N LYS A 649 -21.92 -13.09 -18.36
CA LYS A 649 -22.62 -12.68 -19.58
C LYS A 649 -23.91 -11.91 -19.31
N LYS A 650 -24.50 -12.07 -18.12
CA LYS A 650 -25.80 -11.47 -17.79
C LYS A 650 -25.79 -10.86 -16.40
N ILE A 651 -26.30 -9.64 -16.30
CA ILE A 651 -26.52 -8.94 -15.03
C ILE A 651 -28.02 -8.70 -14.90
N SER A 652 -28.59 -9.15 -13.79
CA SER A 652 -30.02 -8.95 -13.50
C SER A 652 -30.34 -7.46 -13.27
N PRO A 653 -31.40 -6.91 -13.88
CA PRO A 653 -31.82 -5.53 -13.64
C PRO A 653 -32.29 -5.30 -12.20
N ASN A 654 -32.62 -6.36 -11.46
CA ASN A 654 -33.00 -6.28 -10.04
C ASN A 654 -31.87 -5.77 -9.14
N ILE A 655 -30.62 -5.70 -9.63
CA ILE A 655 -29.52 -5.04 -8.90
C ILE A 655 -29.85 -3.57 -8.57
N ALA A 656 -30.65 -2.90 -9.40
CA ALA A 656 -31.12 -1.53 -9.15
C ALA A 656 -32.11 -1.42 -7.98
N LYS A 657 -32.67 -2.52 -7.49
CA LYS A 657 -33.58 -2.52 -6.33
C LYS A 657 -32.85 -2.56 -4.99
N LEU A 658 -31.53 -2.74 -5.00
CA LEU A 658 -30.71 -2.77 -3.80
C LEU A 658 -30.47 -1.36 -3.26
N LYS A 659 -31.29 -0.97 -2.27
CA LYS A 659 -31.32 0.39 -1.68
C LYS A 659 -30.14 0.75 -0.78
N LEU A 660 -29.31 -0.22 -0.42
CA LEU A 660 -28.14 -0.02 0.42
C LEU A 660 -26.84 -0.21 -0.36
N LEU A 661 -26.91 -0.56 -1.64
CA LEU A 661 -25.74 -0.81 -2.46
C LEU A 661 -25.01 0.51 -2.71
N VAL A 662 -23.75 0.56 -2.31
CA VAL A 662 -22.83 1.69 -2.39
C VAL A 662 -21.86 1.49 -3.55
N GLU A 663 -21.29 0.30 -3.69
CA GLU A 663 -20.24 0.00 -4.65
C GLU A 663 -20.53 -1.29 -5.44
N ILE A 664 -20.37 -1.22 -6.76
CA ILE A 664 -20.33 -2.38 -7.64
C ILE A 664 -19.03 -2.34 -8.45
N ASP A 665 -18.26 -3.42 -8.40
CA ASP A 665 -17.12 -3.64 -9.28
C ASP A 665 -17.40 -4.82 -10.23
N ILE A 666 -17.44 -4.52 -11.53
CA ILE A 666 -17.54 -5.49 -12.63
C ILE A 666 -16.44 -5.23 -13.67
N SER A 667 -15.29 -4.75 -13.21
CA SER A 667 -14.11 -4.54 -14.04
C SER A 667 -13.58 -5.86 -14.62
N ASP A 668 -12.88 -5.79 -15.75
CA ASP A 668 -12.22 -6.92 -16.42
C ASP A 668 -13.14 -8.15 -16.71
N CYS A 669 -14.45 -7.93 -16.86
CA CYS A 669 -15.44 -8.98 -17.16
C CYS A 669 -15.63 -9.17 -18.68
N ARG A 670 -14.65 -9.80 -19.33
CA ARG A 670 -14.55 -9.89 -20.81
C ARG A 670 -15.75 -10.46 -21.58
N ALA A 671 -16.65 -11.20 -20.92
CA ALA A 671 -17.86 -11.73 -21.55
C ALA A 671 -19.07 -10.79 -21.49
N LEU A 672 -18.95 -9.65 -20.79
CA LEU A 672 -19.98 -8.62 -20.78
C LEU A 672 -20.03 -7.90 -22.13
N THR A 673 -21.25 -7.72 -22.61
CA THR A 673 -21.61 -7.02 -23.84
C THR A 673 -22.75 -6.06 -23.57
N GLU A 674 -23.13 -5.24 -24.54
CA GLU A 674 -24.30 -4.35 -24.45
C GLU A 674 -25.58 -5.11 -24.06
N ASP A 675 -25.77 -6.33 -24.58
CA ASP A 675 -26.95 -7.16 -24.32
C ASP A 675 -26.95 -7.86 -22.95
N SER A 676 -25.87 -7.71 -22.16
CA SER A 676 -25.74 -8.34 -20.86
C SER A 676 -26.73 -7.81 -19.82
N TRP A 677 -27.32 -6.65 -20.06
CA TRP A 677 -28.27 -5.98 -19.19
C TRP A 677 -29.69 -6.05 -19.80
N GLN A 678 -30.36 -7.19 -19.61
CA GLN A 678 -31.67 -7.39 -20.23
C GLN A 678 -32.77 -6.68 -19.42
N ASN A 679 -33.48 -5.76 -20.09
CA ASN A 679 -34.65 -5.00 -19.63
C ASN A 679 -34.34 -3.80 -18.72
N HIS A 680 -35.14 -2.74 -18.88
CA HIS A 680 -35.10 -1.56 -18.01
C HIS A 680 -35.60 -1.92 -16.60
N PRO A 681 -34.87 -1.53 -15.54
CA PRO A 681 -35.40 -1.60 -14.18
C PRO A 681 -36.68 -0.75 -14.09
N GLU A 682 -37.78 -1.34 -13.59
CA GLU A 682 -39.01 -0.56 -13.30
C GLU A 682 -38.82 0.42 -12.13
N GLU A 683 -37.78 0.21 -11.31
CA GLU A 683 -37.44 1.02 -10.14
C GLU A 683 -35.97 1.49 -10.18
N ILE A 684 -35.74 2.74 -9.75
CA ILE A 684 -34.44 3.43 -9.79
C ILE A 684 -33.76 3.33 -8.41
N SER A 685 -32.48 2.94 -8.37
CA SER A 685 -31.68 2.97 -7.13
C SER A 685 -31.28 4.40 -6.79
N THR A 686 -31.38 4.80 -5.52
CA THR A 686 -30.98 6.14 -5.06
C THR A 686 -29.72 6.15 -4.19
N SER A 687 -29.14 4.99 -3.88
CA SER A 687 -28.01 4.87 -2.93
C SER A 687 -26.65 4.68 -3.58
N LEU A 688 -26.61 4.29 -4.87
CA LEU A 688 -25.38 3.82 -5.48
C LEU A 688 -24.36 4.93 -5.63
N MET A 689 -23.21 4.76 -4.97
CA MET A 689 -22.15 5.75 -4.96
C MET A 689 -21.16 5.50 -6.09
N ARG A 690 -20.78 4.25 -6.36
CA ARG A 690 -19.67 3.94 -7.25
C ARG A 690 -19.91 2.70 -8.10
N VAL A 691 -19.60 2.82 -9.40
CA VAL A 691 -19.56 1.70 -10.34
C VAL A 691 -18.23 1.67 -11.06
N ASP A 692 -17.53 0.54 -10.98
CA ASP A 692 -16.36 0.26 -11.80
C ASP A 692 -16.70 -0.76 -12.88
N MET A 693 -16.52 -0.37 -14.15
CA MET A 693 -16.64 -1.25 -15.32
C MET A 693 -15.37 -1.19 -16.18
N SER A 694 -14.22 -0.85 -15.59
CA SER A 694 -12.95 -0.76 -16.30
C SER A 694 -12.52 -2.09 -16.97
N GLY A 695 -11.69 -2.02 -18.01
CA GLY A 695 -11.11 -3.20 -18.68
C GLY A 695 -12.08 -4.06 -19.49
N ASN A 696 -13.34 -3.65 -19.63
CA ASN A 696 -14.34 -4.36 -20.42
C ASN A 696 -14.24 -4.06 -21.93
N SER A 697 -14.92 -4.89 -22.73
CA SER A 697 -14.79 -4.89 -24.21
C SER A 697 -16.07 -4.49 -24.96
N PHE A 698 -17.06 -3.88 -24.28
CA PHE A 698 -18.29 -3.39 -24.90
C PHE A 698 -18.02 -2.15 -25.79
N GLU A 699 -18.79 -1.97 -26.86
CA GLU A 699 -18.70 -0.79 -27.73
C GLU A 699 -19.55 0.37 -27.20
N ARG A 700 -20.63 0.07 -26.46
CA ARG A 700 -21.50 1.03 -25.79
C ARG A 700 -21.91 0.50 -24.41
N LEU A 701 -22.34 1.39 -23.54
CA LEU A 701 -23.06 0.99 -22.32
C LEU A 701 -24.57 0.90 -22.62
N PRO A 702 -25.31 -0.06 -22.04
CA PRO A 702 -26.73 -0.26 -22.32
C PRO A 702 -27.62 0.80 -21.65
N ASP A 703 -28.62 1.35 -22.34
CA ASP A 703 -29.50 2.42 -21.82
C ASP A 703 -30.10 2.15 -20.42
N THR A 704 -30.22 0.88 -20.03
CA THR A 704 -30.65 0.42 -18.71
C THR A 704 -29.74 0.86 -17.55
N TRP A 705 -28.45 1.15 -17.76
CA TRP A 705 -27.55 1.59 -16.68
C TRP A 705 -27.89 2.99 -16.18
N THR A 706 -28.54 3.82 -17.00
CA THR A 706 -29.04 5.14 -16.60
C THR A 706 -30.02 5.03 -15.42
N SER A 707 -30.71 3.90 -15.29
CA SER A 707 -31.65 3.63 -14.18
C SER A 707 -30.95 3.33 -12.85
N ILE A 708 -29.64 3.07 -12.84
CA ILE A 708 -28.86 2.80 -11.63
C ILE A 708 -28.45 4.10 -10.93
N GLN A 709 -28.42 5.23 -11.67
CA GLN A 709 -28.11 6.57 -11.16
C GLN A 709 -26.84 6.66 -10.25
N PRO A 710 -25.68 6.12 -10.67
CA PRO A 710 -24.44 6.20 -9.89
C PRO A 710 -23.96 7.64 -9.70
N LYS A 711 -23.25 7.91 -8.59
CA LYS A 711 -22.49 9.15 -8.39
C LYS A 711 -21.14 9.13 -9.09
N ASP A 712 -20.42 8.01 -9.03
CA ASP A 712 -19.10 7.84 -9.61
C ASP A 712 -19.12 6.67 -10.61
N LEU A 713 -18.72 6.93 -11.86
CA LEU A 713 -18.61 5.92 -12.92
C LEU A 713 -17.17 5.83 -13.42
N ILE A 714 -16.58 4.64 -13.36
CA ILE A 714 -15.20 4.36 -13.75
C ILE A 714 -15.20 3.39 -14.92
N LEU A 715 -14.57 3.81 -16.02
CA LEU A 715 -14.51 3.12 -17.31
C LEU A 715 -13.09 2.95 -17.84
N GLY A 716 -12.08 2.98 -16.96
CA GLY A 716 -10.67 2.89 -17.38
C GLY A 716 -10.38 1.70 -18.29
N ASN A 717 -9.44 1.81 -19.22
CA ASN A 717 -8.99 0.74 -20.12
C ASN A 717 -10.09 0.06 -20.98
N CYS A 718 -11.28 0.66 -21.15
CA CYS A 718 -12.31 0.15 -22.06
C CYS A 718 -11.96 0.49 -23.51
N LYS A 719 -11.08 -0.30 -24.14
CA LYS A 719 -10.47 0.03 -25.44
C LYS A 719 -11.44 0.04 -26.62
N ASN A 720 -12.55 -0.70 -26.56
CA ASN A 720 -13.55 -0.79 -27.64
C ASN A 720 -14.72 0.19 -27.46
N LEU A 721 -14.81 0.87 -26.31
CA LEU A 721 -15.93 1.75 -26.01
C LEU A 721 -15.93 2.95 -26.97
N VAL A 722 -16.97 3.08 -27.80
CA VAL A 722 -17.12 4.11 -28.83
C VAL A 722 -17.97 5.29 -28.36
N SER A 723 -19.03 5.01 -27.59
CA SER A 723 -19.95 6.05 -27.14
C SER A 723 -20.60 5.75 -25.79
N LEU A 724 -20.85 6.80 -25.01
CA LEU A 724 -21.69 6.73 -23.81
C LEU A 724 -23.12 7.18 -24.12
N PRO A 725 -24.16 6.52 -23.56
CA PRO A 725 -25.53 7.02 -23.63
C PRO A 725 -25.73 8.16 -22.61
N GLU A 726 -26.96 8.66 -22.49
CA GLU A 726 -27.28 9.80 -21.65
C GLU A 726 -26.89 9.56 -20.18
N LEU A 727 -26.02 10.41 -19.64
CA LEU A 727 -25.50 10.26 -18.29
C LEU A 727 -26.57 10.64 -17.23
N PRO A 728 -26.67 9.91 -16.12
CA PRO A 728 -27.63 10.19 -15.06
C PRO A 728 -27.33 11.51 -14.35
N ALA A 729 -28.38 12.19 -13.88
CA ALA A 729 -28.27 13.51 -13.23
C ALA A 729 -27.54 13.48 -11.88
N THR A 730 -27.42 12.31 -11.26
CA THR A 730 -26.71 12.10 -9.99
C THR A 730 -25.19 11.99 -10.14
N LEU A 731 -24.67 11.86 -11.37
CA LEU A 731 -23.26 11.59 -11.63
C LEU A 731 -22.38 12.81 -11.29
N SER A 732 -21.53 12.65 -10.28
CA SER A 732 -20.50 13.61 -9.86
C SER A 732 -19.15 13.39 -10.52
N LEU A 733 -18.79 12.15 -10.82
CA LEU A 733 -17.47 11.80 -11.36
C LEU A 733 -17.60 10.77 -12.49
N LEU A 734 -16.98 11.07 -13.63
CA LEU A 734 -16.77 10.12 -14.72
C LEU A 734 -15.28 10.02 -15.02
N THR A 735 -14.72 8.82 -14.89
CA THR A 735 -13.33 8.52 -15.24
C THR A 735 -13.28 7.54 -16.40
N ALA A 736 -12.69 7.93 -17.53
CA ALA A 736 -12.54 7.09 -18.72
C ALA A 736 -11.11 7.22 -19.26
N ASN A 737 -10.17 6.71 -18.48
CA ASN A 737 -8.75 6.69 -18.83
C ASN A 737 -8.46 5.53 -19.81
N ASN A 738 -7.57 5.71 -20.78
CA ASN A 738 -7.17 4.74 -21.80
C ASN A 738 -8.35 4.15 -22.61
N CYS A 739 -9.43 4.91 -22.80
CA CYS A 739 -10.56 4.57 -23.67
C CYS A 739 -10.31 5.06 -25.10
N VAL A 740 -9.40 4.40 -25.81
CA VAL A 740 -8.85 4.88 -27.09
C VAL A 740 -9.82 4.95 -28.26
N SER A 741 -10.98 4.27 -28.18
CA SER A 741 -12.00 4.28 -29.24
C SER A 741 -13.17 5.20 -28.92
N LEU A 742 -13.17 5.88 -27.77
CA LEU A 742 -14.29 6.70 -27.32
C LEU A 742 -14.34 7.97 -28.18
N GLU A 743 -15.33 8.05 -29.07
CA GLU A 743 -15.46 9.15 -30.05
C GLU A 743 -16.52 10.18 -29.65
N SER A 744 -17.50 9.78 -28.83
CA SER A 744 -18.65 10.65 -28.53
C SER A 744 -19.25 10.42 -27.15
N LEU A 745 -19.56 11.53 -26.48
CA LEU A 745 -20.35 11.58 -25.26
C LEU A 745 -21.73 12.15 -25.64
N TYR A 746 -22.75 11.31 -25.70
CA TYR A 746 -24.10 11.77 -25.98
C TYR A 746 -24.79 12.18 -24.67
N GLY A 747 -25.08 13.47 -24.51
CA GLY A 747 -25.85 13.98 -23.39
C GLY A 747 -25.78 15.51 -23.27
N PHE A 748 -26.87 16.14 -22.82
CA PHE A 748 -26.82 17.52 -22.36
C PHE A 748 -26.01 17.58 -21.06
N PHE A 749 -24.77 18.08 -21.11
CA PHE A 749 -23.99 18.44 -19.93
C PHE A 749 -24.56 19.70 -19.26
N ASN A 750 -25.83 19.68 -18.86
CA ASN A 750 -26.48 20.79 -18.15
C ASN A 750 -26.06 20.86 -16.67
N PHE A 751 -25.08 20.07 -16.25
CA PHE A 751 -24.70 19.92 -14.85
C PHE A 751 -23.35 20.60 -14.58
N LEU A 752 -23.40 21.78 -13.96
CA LEU A 752 -22.25 22.58 -13.46
C LEU A 752 -21.30 21.85 -12.47
N ARG A 753 -21.39 20.53 -12.29
CA ARG A 753 -20.84 19.77 -11.15
C ARG A 753 -20.19 18.42 -11.49
N MET A 754 -20.19 17.98 -12.74
CA MET A 754 -19.60 16.69 -13.13
C MET A 754 -18.10 16.86 -13.38
N ALA A 755 -17.27 16.12 -12.63
CA ALA A 755 -15.84 16.02 -12.89
C ALA A 755 -15.59 14.96 -13.96
N LEU A 756 -14.98 15.37 -15.06
CA LEU A 756 -14.61 14.51 -16.18
C LEU A 756 -13.10 14.26 -16.13
N GLN A 757 -12.69 12.99 -16.04
CA GLN A 757 -11.29 12.57 -16.09
C GLN A 757 -11.08 11.67 -17.30
N PHE A 758 -10.42 12.21 -18.32
CA PHE A 758 -9.97 11.48 -19.48
C PHE A 758 -8.44 11.59 -19.56
N MET A 759 -7.76 10.46 -19.54
CA MET A 759 -6.35 10.35 -19.95
C MET A 759 -6.30 9.37 -21.11
N ASN A 760 -5.65 9.70 -22.23
CA ASN A 760 -5.53 8.81 -23.41
C ASN A 760 -6.86 8.29 -24.00
N ALA A 761 -7.96 9.05 -23.88
CA ALA A 761 -9.16 8.85 -24.72
C ALA A 761 -8.97 9.63 -26.03
N SER A 762 -9.42 9.09 -27.17
CA SER A 762 -9.28 9.77 -28.47
C SER A 762 -10.17 11.01 -28.55
N ASN A 763 -9.59 12.16 -28.93
CA ASN A 763 -10.21 13.47 -29.22
C ASN A 763 -11.25 14.00 -28.23
#